data_AF-A0A7C2KJF9-F1
#
_entry.id   AF-A0A7C2KJF9-F1
#
_cell.length_a   1.000
_cell.length_b   1.000
_cell.length_c   1.000
_cell.angle_alpha   90.00
_cell.angle_beta   90.00
_cell.angle_gamma   90.00
#
_symmetry.space_group_name_H-M   'P 1'
#
loop_
_entity.id
_entity.type
_entity.pdbx_description
1 polymer ?
#
loop_
_entity_poly.entity_id
_entity_poly.type
_entity_poly.pdbx_seq_one_letter_code
_entity_poly.pdbx_strand_id
1 'polypeptide(L)'
;MKLVDLSVRRPITIFMITLIAVFLGVFSYMNLTIDLMPDITYPIITIQTDYEGVSPQDMETSITQPIEEVVGTVEGMEKLSSMSMEGRSVVRVSFKWGQSLEEASNDISAKINRIRDRLPEDANSPIISKFDLNAAAIMWVGVSGRMSRVKLRTIAERELKRRFERINGLAQASIVGGLKREIHVDLRYDDLQKRNISIDDVINALKMENVDQAAGDVHVKGQKKSLRYVLRTSAKFKSMDEIKDIIIKRVGTIPVILSELADVTDTHKDVKTFVRVNGKNALLFRLVKQPDANTVEVARKLRREVERMQSDPSIHVDIQITRDLSTYIKRSITNVQQAGMFGGIIAILVLIIFLRNLRSTFIIAMSMVVSIISTFIFMKGTGFTLNMMTFGGLALGIGMLVDNSVVVIENIFRHRAQNTDPIEASKIGTSEVSNAITISTITTAVVFLPLFYVEGTTGIMFRQLAFMVSFSLVSSLIVALTIIPAFSSRFLRDQSQSRKNGIMTFLDHKMAKILEGLEISYTQALNTLLNHKIKSILSFIIFVGLISLLVHFIGFDYMPTTDEGEIRINGDLEIGTSVEVTDKRFRLIEKVIKEEFGNSIDSMFTRIGRGGYRRLQEQSGYMNIILKDLGERENTSKELAEIIKKRLLEFPEIREFTRFRVRSRSLFLLRMLRGGEDRISLELRGHDLKKGKTLAEKIKAKLIGVKGVEGMEGVKGITDLRISREEGNLEYTVNIDRRQARDLGLSSREIADFLQTANLGKVATQYSDGEYQHDILVRLKQDKIKDLDAIKNLTYFVNGKKIKLKNLIHIKKDRGPITIERLNQERVIYINGGIAERDSQAVLKDIKEAVSSIDMPEDYYIRYGGVFEE
;
A
#
# COMPACT_ATOMS: atom_id res chain seq x y z
N MET A 1 4.56 -51.55 19.77
CA MET A 1 4.66 -52.07 18.38
C MET A 1 5.34 -51.00 17.55
N LYS A 2 6.44 -51.30 16.85
CA LYS A 2 7.15 -50.30 16.04
C LYS A 2 6.24 -49.89 14.86
N LEU A 3 6.11 -48.59 14.58
CA LEU A 3 5.28 -48.03 13.49
C LEU A 3 5.55 -48.72 12.14
N VAL A 4 6.81 -49.11 11.95
CA VAL A 4 7.32 -49.88 10.80
C VAL A 4 6.66 -51.27 10.69
N ASP A 5 6.52 -52.01 11.80
CA ASP A 5 5.94 -53.36 11.80
C ASP A 5 4.46 -53.35 11.42
N LEU A 6 3.73 -52.34 11.91
CA LEU A 6 2.32 -52.13 11.58
C LEU A 6 2.16 -51.84 10.08
N SER A 7 3.04 -51.00 9.55
CA SER A 7 2.99 -50.54 8.16
C SER A 7 3.22 -51.68 7.17
N VAL A 8 4.16 -52.59 7.48
CA VAL A 8 4.44 -53.76 6.65
C VAL A 8 3.37 -54.86 6.81
N ARG A 9 2.82 -55.07 8.02
CA ARG A 9 1.80 -56.12 8.25
C ARG A 9 0.43 -55.77 7.67
N ARG A 10 0.05 -54.48 7.64
CA ARG A 10 -1.27 -54.02 7.18
C ARG A 10 -1.15 -53.00 6.01
N PRO A 11 -0.66 -53.42 4.83
CA PRO A 11 -0.43 -52.52 3.71
C PRO A 11 -1.72 -51.89 3.17
N ILE A 12 -2.86 -52.59 3.24
CA ILE A 12 -4.17 -52.05 2.84
C ILE A 12 -4.60 -50.91 3.78
N THR A 13 -4.37 -51.06 5.09
CA THR A 13 -4.67 -50.00 6.05
C THR A 13 -3.81 -48.76 5.80
N ILE A 14 -2.51 -48.93 5.56
CA ILE A 14 -1.62 -47.80 5.21
C ILE A 14 -2.07 -47.15 3.91
N PHE A 15 -2.38 -47.94 2.88
CA PHE A 15 -2.89 -47.42 1.61
C PHE A 15 -4.17 -46.59 1.79
N MET A 16 -5.12 -47.05 2.61
CA MET A 16 -6.34 -46.30 2.92
C MET A 16 -6.04 -45.01 3.70
N ILE A 17 -5.14 -45.04 4.68
CA ILE A 17 -4.69 -43.84 5.41
C ILE A 17 -4.05 -42.84 4.45
N THR A 18 -3.20 -43.30 3.54
CA THR A 18 -2.60 -42.48 2.49
C THR A 18 -3.67 -41.84 1.61
N LEU A 19 -4.68 -42.60 1.17
CA LEU A 19 -5.75 -42.08 0.32
C LEU A 19 -6.59 -41.03 1.06
N ILE A 20 -6.86 -41.24 2.35
CA ILE A 20 -7.51 -40.23 3.22
C ILE A 20 -6.65 -38.98 3.35
N ALA A 21 -5.34 -39.12 3.60
CA ALA A 21 -4.42 -37.98 3.70
C ALA A 21 -4.34 -37.22 2.37
N VAL A 22 -4.28 -37.91 1.23
CA VAL A 22 -4.31 -37.29 -0.09
C VAL A 22 -5.64 -36.56 -0.31
N PHE A 23 -6.77 -37.18 0.02
CA PHE A 23 -8.08 -36.55 -0.10
C PHE A 23 -8.20 -35.28 0.77
N LEU A 24 -7.81 -35.36 2.05
CA LEU A 24 -7.80 -34.22 2.96
C LEU A 24 -6.83 -33.14 2.51
N GLY A 25 -5.66 -33.51 2.00
CA GLY A 25 -4.67 -32.57 1.48
C GLY A 25 -5.14 -31.85 0.23
N VAL A 26 -5.76 -32.56 -0.72
CA VAL A 26 -6.39 -31.98 -1.91
C VAL A 26 -7.56 -31.08 -1.53
N PHE A 27 -8.43 -31.54 -0.62
CA PHE A 27 -9.54 -30.73 -0.10
C PHE A 27 -9.04 -29.46 0.61
N SER A 28 -7.97 -29.57 1.37
CA SER A 28 -7.31 -28.43 2.04
C SER A 28 -6.77 -27.46 1.00
N TYR A 29 -6.02 -27.95 0.01
CA TYR A 29 -5.48 -27.16 -1.09
C TYR A 29 -6.56 -26.38 -1.86
N MET A 30 -7.69 -27.02 -2.18
CA MET A 30 -8.79 -26.36 -2.89
C MET A 30 -9.49 -25.25 -2.09
N ASN A 31 -9.39 -25.28 -0.76
CA ASN A 31 -10.03 -24.33 0.15
C ASN A 31 -9.05 -23.31 0.76
N LEU A 32 -7.80 -23.27 0.31
CA LEU A 32 -6.85 -22.24 0.72
C LEU A 32 -7.07 -20.96 -0.09
N THR A 33 -7.00 -19.82 0.59
CA THR A 33 -7.00 -18.50 -0.07
C THR A 33 -5.68 -18.28 -0.77
N ILE A 34 -5.72 -17.62 -1.92
CA ILE A 34 -4.55 -17.30 -2.73
C ILE A 34 -4.28 -15.79 -2.61
N ASP A 35 -3.07 -15.46 -2.15
CA ASP A 35 -2.61 -14.09 -1.99
C ASP A 35 -1.13 -13.95 -2.35
N LEU A 36 -0.66 -12.71 -2.50
CA LEU A 36 0.75 -12.48 -2.83
C LEU A 36 1.66 -12.84 -1.65
N MET A 37 1.25 -12.42 -0.46
CA MET A 37 2.04 -12.43 0.77
C MET A 37 1.17 -12.82 1.96
N PRO A 38 1.78 -13.16 3.11
CA PRO A 38 1.08 -13.31 4.38
C PRO A 38 0.22 -12.08 4.73
N ASP A 39 -0.84 -12.30 5.50
CA ASP A 39 -1.56 -11.20 6.13
C ASP A 39 -0.66 -10.53 7.17
N ILE A 40 -0.44 -9.23 7.02
CA ILE A 40 0.44 -8.43 7.86
C ILE A 40 -0.32 -7.18 8.24
N THR A 41 -0.67 -7.07 9.51
CA THR A 41 -1.17 -5.83 10.10
C THR A 41 0.02 -5.07 10.66
N TYR A 42 0.32 -3.90 10.10
CA TYR A 42 1.38 -3.07 10.67
C TYR A 42 0.89 -2.47 11.98
N PRO A 43 1.72 -2.46 13.03
CA PRO A 43 1.33 -1.99 14.35
C PRO A 43 1.28 -0.45 14.40
N ILE A 44 0.50 0.18 13.53
CA ILE A 44 0.40 1.63 13.38
C ILE A 44 -1.06 2.06 13.45
N ILE A 45 -1.34 2.98 14.37
CA ILE A 45 -2.64 3.66 14.49
C ILE A 45 -2.45 5.12 14.07
N THR A 46 -3.32 5.58 13.17
CA THR A 46 -3.35 6.97 12.71
C THR A 46 -4.60 7.65 13.24
N ILE A 47 -4.39 8.76 13.94
CA ILE A 47 -5.42 9.67 14.45
C ILE A 47 -5.38 10.91 13.56
N GLN A 48 -6.51 11.25 12.96
CA GLN A 48 -6.63 12.44 12.11
C GLN A 48 -7.70 13.38 12.69
N THR A 49 -7.36 14.66 12.77
CA THR A 49 -8.28 15.71 13.24
C THR A 49 -8.25 16.86 12.25
N ASP A 50 -9.41 17.22 11.71
CA ASP A 50 -9.56 18.32 10.76
C ASP A 50 -10.13 19.56 11.49
N TYR A 51 -9.52 20.72 11.27
CA TYR A 51 -9.97 22.01 11.83
C TYR A 51 -9.69 23.12 10.82
N GLU A 52 -10.63 23.33 9.91
CA GLU A 52 -10.43 24.12 8.68
C GLU A 52 -10.03 25.58 8.94
N GLY A 53 -9.15 26.13 8.10
CA GLY A 53 -8.75 27.54 8.13
C GLY A 53 -7.72 27.89 9.21
N VAL A 54 -7.15 26.90 9.89
CA VAL A 54 -6.20 27.10 11.00
C VAL A 54 -4.76 26.87 10.55
N SER A 55 -3.85 27.75 10.98
CA SER A 55 -2.43 27.71 10.63
C SER A 55 -1.73 26.45 11.18
N PRO A 56 -0.66 25.95 10.55
CA PRO A 56 0.07 24.76 11.04
C PRO A 56 0.56 24.86 12.48
N GLN A 57 0.96 26.06 12.94
CA GLN A 57 1.38 26.32 14.33
C GLN A 57 0.22 26.24 15.30
N ASP A 58 -0.93 26.84 14.95
CA ASP A 58 -2.11 26.78 15.82
C ASP A 58 -2.70 25.37 15.84
N MET A 59 -2.60 24.64 14.73
CA MET A 59 -2.90 23.20 14.67
C MET A 59 -1.97 22.39 15.58
N GLU A 60 -0.67 22.70 15.58
CA GLU A 60 0.30 22.07 16.46
C GLU A 60 -0.09 22.25 17.93
N THR A 61 -0.36 23.48 18.36
CA THR A 61 -0.59 23.81 19.77
C THR A 61 -2.00 23.46 20.25
N SER A 62 -3.02 23.65 19.43
CA SER A 62 -4.43 23.50 19.84
C SER A 62 -4.98 22.10 19.65
N ILE A 63 -4.38 21.30 18.76
CA ILE A 63 -4.88 19.96 18.40
C ILE A 63 -3.80 18.89 18.59
N THR A 64 -2.67 19.04 17.90
CA THR A 64 -1.66 17.98 17.81
C THR A 64 -1.02 17.70 19.17
N GLN A 65 -0.55 18.73 19.88
CA GLN A 65 0.10 18.59 21.19
C GLN A 65 -0.84 17.97 22.25
N PRO A 66 -2.09 18.44 22.45
CA PRO A 66 -3.01 17.79 23.38
C PRO A 66 -3.24 16.31 23.07
N ILE A 67 -3.35 15.94 21.78
CA ILE A 67 -3.51 14.53 21.38
C ILE A 67 -2.21 13.74 21.66
N GLU A 68 -1.05 14.29 21.30
CA GLU A 68 0.26 13.66 21.56
C GLU A 68 0.52 13.39 23.04
N GLU A 69 0.17 14.33 23.93
CA GLU A 69 0.40 14.23 25.37
C GLU A 69 -0.32 13.03 25.97
N VAL A 70 -1.58 12.82 25.59
CA VAL A 70 -2.36 11.70 26.16
C VAL A 70 -2.04 10.40 25.45
N VAL A 71 -1.91 10.41 24.14
CA VAL A 71 -1.58 9.22 23.35
C VAL A 71 -0.16 8.72 23.64
N GLY A 72 0.75 9.63 24.02
CA GLY A 72 2.10 9.32 24.49
C GLY A 72 2.15 8.40 25.72
N THR A 73 1.05 8.28 26.47
CA THR A 73 0.94 7.43 27.68
C THR A 73 0.40 6.03 27.39
N VAL A 74 0.11 5.69 26.14
CA VAL A 74 -0.44 4.38 25.77
C VAL A 74 0.64 3.31 25.89
N GLU A 75 0.30 2.19 26.54
CA GLU A 75 1.22 1.09 26.75
C GLU A 75 1.60 0.39 25.43
N GLY A 76 2.85 -0.08 25.34
CA GLY A 76 3.35 -0.78 24.15
C GLY A 76 3.68 0.12 22.94
N MET A 77 3.54 1.44 23.08
CA MET A 77 3.96 2.42 22.08
C MET A 77 5.48 2.48 21.96
N GLU A 78 5.98 2.45 20.74
CA GLU A 78 7.41 2.48 20.40
C GLU A 78 7.83 3.84 19.81
N LYS A 79 6.98 4.41 18.93
CA LYS A 79 7.28 5.67 18.23
C LYS A 79 6.00 6.49 18.07
N LEU A 80 6.05 7.77 18.41
CA LEU A 80 4.94 8.72 18.20
C LEU A 80 5.37 9.78 17.20
N SER A 81 4.82 9.77 16.00
CA SER A 81 5.10 10.82 14.99
C SER A 81 3.86 11.65 14.73
N SER A 82 4.01 12.94 14.46
CA SER A 82 2.88 13.77 14.08
C SER A 82 3.26 14.78 13.00
N MET A 83 2.23 15.26 12.33
CA MET A 83 2.32 16.26 11.29
C MET A 83 1.15 17.22 11.45
N SER A 84 1.47 18.48 11.66
CA SER A 84 0.50 19.58 11.66
C SER A 84 0.60 20.31 10.32
N MET A 85 -0.52 20.42 9.62
CA MET A 85 -0.66 21.12 8.35
C MET A 85 -1.83 22.10 8.47
N GLU A 86 -1.96 23.02 7.52
CA GLU A 86 -3.07 23.95 7.52
C GLU A 86 -4.40 23.18 7.46
N GLY A 87 -5.25 23.41 8.44
CA GLY A 87 -6.56 22.77 8.52
C GLY A 87 -6.58 21.30 9.01
N ARG A 88 -5.42 20.68 9.29
CA ARG A 88 -5.34 19.24 9.57
C ARG A 88 -4.17 18.83 10.46
N SER A 89 -4.46 18.00 11.46
CA SER A 89 -3.48 17.30 12.29
C SER A 89 -3.52 15.80 12.00
N VAL A 90 -2.35 15.17 11.88
CA VAL A 90 -2.19 13.72 11.74
C VAL A 90 -1.20 13.25 12.80
N VAL A 91 -1.66 12.43 13.74
CA VAL A 91 -0.85 11.79 14.77
C VAL A 91 -0.78 10.30 14.47
N ARG A 92 0.42 9.72 14.46
CA ARG A 92 0.70 8.31 14.16
C ARG A 92 1.44 7.68 15.32
N VAL A 93 0.86 6.61 15.83
CA VAL A 93 1.38 5.83 16.94
C VAL A 93 1.82 4.49 16.40
N SER A 94 3.12 4.20 16.49
CA SER A 94 3.68 2.88 16.20
C SER A 94 3.82 2.10 17.50
N PHE A 95 3.41 0.84 17.47
CA PHE A 95 3.50 -0.11 18.57
C PHE A 95 4.51 -1.20 18.24
N LYS A 96 4.95 -1.92 19.27
CA LYS A 96 5.73 -3.14 19.09
C LYS A 96 4.93 -4.19 18.30
N TRP A 97 5.66 -5.01 17.54
CA TRP A 97 5.06 -6.13 16.81
C TRP A 97 4.39 -7.12 17.76
N GLY A 98 3.18 -7.59 17.41
CA GLY A 98 2.39 -8.51 18.23
C GLY A 98 1.42 -7.84 19.22
N GLN A 99 1.47 -6.51 19.38
CA GLN A 99 0.48 -5.78 20.16
C GLN A 99 -0.91 -5.84 19.50
N SER A 100 -1.97 -6.03 20.30
CA SER A 100 -3.35 -5.94 19.83
C SER A 100 -3.70 -4.50 19.47
N LEU A 101 -3.95 -4.24 18.18
CA LEU A 101 -4.36 -2.90 17.72
C LEU A 101 -5.81 -2.59 18.04
N GLU A 102 -6.65 -3.60 18.25
CA GLU A 102 -7.99 -3.44 18.79
C GLU A 102 -7.94 -2.84 20.19
N GLU A 103 -7.15 -3.43 21.09
CA GLU A 103 -6.99 -2.95 22.45
C GLU A 103 -6.34 -1.56 22.50
N ALA A 104 -5.26 -1.37 21.74
CA ALA A 104 -4.58 -0.08 21.64
C ALA A 104 -5.49 1.01 21.05
N SER A 105 -6.31 0.69 20.04
CA SER A 105 -7.28 1.64 19.47
C SER A 105 -8.38 2.00 20.47
N ASN A 106 -8.82 1.05 21.29
CA ASN A 106 -9.81 1.30 22.34
C ASN A 106 -9.24 2.17 23.45
N ASP A 107 -7.99 1.92 23.89
CA ASP A 107 -7.31 2.77 24.89
C ASP A 107 -7.10 4.20 24.36
N ILE A 108 -6.60 4.33 23.12
CA ILE A 108 -6.47 5.65 22.45
C ILE A 108 -7.82 6.36 22.40
N SER A 109 -8.89 5.67 22.00
CA SER A 109 -10.24 6.26 21.92
C SER A 109 -10.72 6.76 23.29
N ALA A 110 -10.56 5.95 24.34
CA ALA A 110 -10.92 6.32 25.70
C ALA A 110 -10.11 7.53 26.19
N LYS A 111 -8.81 7.58 25.87
CA LYS A 111 -7.90 8.67 26.23
C LYS A 111 -8.22 9.98 25.50
N ILE A 112 -8.48 9.93 24.19
CA ILE A 112 -8.89 11.10 23.41
C ILE A 112 -10.23 11.65 23.92
N ASN A 113 -11.18 10.78 24.25
CA ASN A 113 -12.48 11.20 24.79
C ASN A 113 -12.35 11.99 26.11
N ARG A 114 -11.31 11.75 26.92
CA ARG A 114 -11.05 12.51 28.17
C ARG A 114 -10.57 13.93 27.94
N ILE A 115 -9.98 14.23 26.77
CA ILE A 115 -9.51 15.58 26.41
C ILE A 115 -10.41 16.26 25.38
N ARG A 116 -11.60 15.70 25.11
CA ARG A 116 -12.54 16.27 24.14
C ARG A 116 -12.86 17.73 24.46
N ASP A 117 -13.01 18.07 25.74
CA ASP A 117 -13.29 19.43 26.21
C ASP A 117 -12.08 20.38 26.13
N ARG A 118 -10.86 19.84 25.92
CA ARG A 118 -9.65 20.64 25.68
C ARG A 118 -9.46 20.96 24.19
N LEU A 119 -10.12 20.23 23.30
CA LEU A 119 -10.08 20.50 21.86
C LEU A 119 -11.08 21.62 21.53
N PRO A 120 -10.79 22.49 20.54
CA PRO A 120 -11.71 23.52 20.08
C PRO A 120 -13.06 22.93 19.64
N GLU A 121 -14.18 23.58 20.00
CA GLU A 121 -15.54 23.13 19.63
C GLU A 121 -15.77 23.10 18.11
N ASP A 122 -15.12 24.01 17.37
CA ASP A 122 -15.21 24.12 15.92
C ASP A 122 -14.35 23.06 15.19
N ALA A 123 -13.55 22.27 15.91
CA ALA A 123 -12.74 21.19 15.33
C ALA A 123 -13.55 19.90 15.17
N ASN A 124 -13.31 19.16 14.08
CA ASN A 124 -13.94 17.86 13.89
C ASN A 124 -13.46 16.86 14.94
N SER A 125 -14.32 15.89 15.28
CA SER A 125 -13.91 14.81 16.19
C SER A 125 -12.75 14.00 15.59
N PRO A 126 -11.73 13.63 16.40
CA PRO A 126 -10.60 12.83 15.91
C PRO A 126 -11.04 11.48 15.35
N ILE A 127 -10.57 11.14 14.15
CA ILE A 127 -10.84 9.88 13.47
C ILE A 127 -9.66 8.95 13.69
N ILE A 128 -9.91 7.81 14.32
CA ILE A 128 -8.90 6.79 14.62
C ILE A 128 -8.99 5.69 13.55
N SER A 129 -7.86 5.37 12.93
CA SER A 129 -7.77 4.40 11.85
C SER A 129 -6.54 3.52 12.02
N LYS A 130 -6.69 2.21 11.79
CA LYS A 130 -5.59 1.23 11.83
C LYS A 130 -4.98 1.11 10.44
N PHE A 131 -3.69 0.86 10.36
CA PHE A 131 -3.07 0.51 9.10
C PHE A 131 -3.37 -0.95 8.74
N ASP A 132 -4.01 -1.16 7.59
CA ASP A 132 -4.37 -2.50 7.10
C ASP A 132 -3.91 -2.66 5.64
N LEU A 133 -3.15 -3.72 5.35
CA LEU A 133 -2.75 -4.07 3.99
C LEU A 133 -3.91 -4.59 3.15
N ASN A 134 -4.91 -5.22 3.76
CA ASN A 134 -6.11 -5.69 3.08
C ASN A 134 -6.97 -4.53 2.56
N ALA A 135 -6.83 -3.33 3.14
CA ALA A 135 -7.43 -2.10 2.63
C ALA A 135 -6.76 -1.58 1.33
N ALA A 136 -5.67 -2.20 0.88
CA ALA A 136 -5.06 -1.88 -0.41
C ALA A 136 -5.99 -2.30 -1.57
N ALA A 137 -6.02 -1.48 -2.61
CA ALA A 137 -6.85 -1.77 -3.78
C ALA A 137 -6.23 -2.88 -4.63
N ILE A 138 -7.00 -3.95 -4.87
CA ILE A 138 -6.60 -5.10 -5.67
C ILE A 138 -6.70 -4.82 -7.18
N MET A 139 -7.57 -3.88 -7.57
CA MET A 139 -7.78 -3.49 -8.97
C MET A 139 -8.08 -1.98 -9.08
N TRP A 140 -7.53 -1.36 -10.11
CA TRP A 140 -7.86 -0.01 -10.52
C TRP A 140 -8.49 -0.04 -11.92
N VAL A 141 -9.63 0.62 -12.08
CA VAL A 141 -10.35 0.66 -13.35
C VAL A 141 -10.58 2.10 -13.78
N GLY A 142 -10.01 2.47 -14.91
CA GLY A 142 -10.23 3.73 -15.60
C GLY A 142 -11.53 3.72 -16.39
N VAL A 143 -12.32 4.77 -16.27
CA VAL A 143 -13.56 4.97 -17.05
C VAL A 143 -13.48 6.33 -17.74
N SER A 144 -13.53 6.33 -19.07
CA SER A 144 -13.55 7.54 -19.89
C SER A 144 -14.77 7.54 -20.81
N GLY A 145 -15.13 8.70 -21.37
CA GLY A 145 -16.30 8.80 -22.26
C GLY A 145 -16.32 10.13 -23.00
N ARG A 146 -17.11 10.19 -24.08
CA ARG A 146 -17.28 11.42 -24.91
C ARG A 146 -18.24 12.44 -24.29
N MET A 147 -18.92 12.09 -23.21
CA MET A 147 -19.91 12.94 -22.52
C MET A 147 -19.26 13.96 -21.57
N SER A 148 -20.06 14.87 -21.02
CA SER A 148 -19.59 15.83 -20.01
C SER A 148 -19.03 15.11 -18.77
N ARG A 149 -18.02 15.70 -18.13
CA ARG A 149 -17.36 15.11 -16.95
C ARG A 149 -18.31 14.92 -15.76
N VAL A 150 -19.31 15.80 -15.63
CA VAL A 150 -20.38 15.68 -14.62
C VAL A 150 -21.25 14.46 -14.93
N LYS A 151 -21.73 14.33 -16.17
CA LYS A 151 -22.56 13.17 -16.57
C LYS A 151 -21.80 11.85 -16.44
N LEU A 152 -20.53 11.82 -16.82
CA LEU A 152 -19.66 10.65 -16.63
C LEU A 152 -19.56 10.25 -15.16
N ARG A 153 -19.39 11.23 -14.25
CA ARG A 153 -19.35 10.99 -12.81
C ARG A 153 -20.70 10.45 -12.29
N THR A 154 -21.81 11.00 -12.75
CA THR A 154 -23.15 10.52 -12.39
C THR A 154 -23.39 9.07 -12.83
N ILE A 155 -23.06 8.71 -14.07
CA ILE A 155 -23.18 7.32 -14.55
C ILE A 155 -22.27 6.39 -13.73
N ALA A 156 -21.04 6.83 -13.45
CA ALA A 156 -20.11 6.05 -12.65
C ALA A 156 -20.64 5.80 -11.22
N GLU A 157 -21.26 6.78 -10.58
CA GLU A 157 -21.84 6.64 -9.24
C GLU A 157 -23.14 5.84 -9.22
N ARG A 158 -24.03 6.03 -10.19
CA ARG A 158 -25.37 5.43 -10.19
C ARG A 158 -25.39 4.01 -10.72
N GLU A 159 -24.60 3.74 -11.75
CA GLU A 159 -24.66 2.47 -12.47
C GLU A 159 -23.43 1.61 -12.17
N LEU A 160 -22.25 2.12 -12.51
CA LEU A 160 -21.01 1.32 -12.46
C LEU A 160 -20.64 0.94 -11.03
N LYS A 161 -20.66 1.90 -10.10
CA LYS A 161 -20.34 1.68 -8.69
C LYS A 161 -21.22 0.59 -8.08
N ARG A 162 -22.54 0.65 -8.29
CA ARG A 162 -23.50 -0.32 -7.74
C ARG A 162 -23.26 -1.73 -8.29
N ARG A 163 -22.92 -1.86 -9.58
CA ARG A 163 -22.59 -3.16 -10.17
C ARG A 163 -21.29 -3.74 -9.57
N PHE A 164 -20.28 -2.92 -9.32
CA PHE A 164 -19.08 -3.38 -8.61
C PHE A 164 -19.38 -3.80 -7.16
N GLU A 165 -20.15 -3.01 -6.40
CA GLU A 165 -20.49 -3.30 -4.99
C GLU A 165 -21.32 -4.57 -4.80
N ARG A 166 -21.99 -5.08 -5.85
CA ARG A 166 -22.70 -6.37 -5.83
C ARG A 166 -21.77 -7.58 -5.89
N ILE A 167 -20.49 -7.40 -6.19
CA ILE A 167 -19.55 -8.52 -6.34
C ILE A 167 -19.15 -9.04 -4.94
N ASN A 168 -19.50 -10.30 -4.67
CA ASN A 168 -19.11 -10.98 -3.44
C ASN A 168 -17.57 -11.04 -3.30
N GLY A 169 -17.07 -10.58 -2.16
CA GLY A 169 -15.66 -10.44 -1.83
C GLY A 169 -15.10 -9.02 -2.05
N LEU A 170 -15.89 -8.09 -2.61
CA LEU A 170 -15.52 -6.67 -2.69
C LEU A 170 -16.01 -5.92 -1.45
N ALA A 171 -15.12 -5.20 -0.76
CA ALA A 171 -15.48 -4.39 0.40
C ALA A 171 -15.90 -2.97 0.01
N GLN A 172 -15.20 -2.38 -0.98
CA GLN A 172 -15.43 -0.98 -1.34
C GLN A 172 -15.09 -0.72 -2.81
N ALA A 173 -16.00 -0.02 -3.50
CA ALA A 173 -15.74 0.63 -4.78
C ALA A 173 -15.76 2.15 -4.60
N SER A 174 -14.58 2.79 -4.65
CA SER A 174 -14.44 4.24 -4.49
C SER A 174 -14.02 4.89 -5.81
N ILE A 175 -14.58 6.06 -6.13
CA ILE A 175 -14.31 6.76 -7.39
C ILE A 175 -13.44 7.98 -7.14
N VAL A 176 -12.32 8.05 -7.83
CA VAL A 176 -11.35 9.14 -7.80
C VAL A 176 -11.47 10.00 -9.06
N GLY A 177 -11.48 11.33 -8.87
CA GLY A 177 -11.62 12.30 -9.94
C GLY A 177 -13.06 12.53 -10.41
N GLY A 178 -13.22 13.29 -11.47
CA GLY A 178 -14.54 13.71 -11.98
C GLY A 178 -15.04 15.00 -11.34
N LEU A 179 -16.14 15.49 -11.89
CA LEU A 179 -16.79 16.72 -11.42
C LEU A 179 -18.06 16.32 -10.68
N LYS A 180 -18.12 16.63 -9.39
CA LYS A 180 -19.33 16.43 -8.58
C LYS A 180 -20.28 17.58 -8.86
N ARG A 181 -21.51 17.27 -9.23
CA ARG A 181 -22.56 18.28 -9.45
C ARG A 181 -22.77 19.09 -8.16
N GLU A 182 -22.91 20.40 -8.30
CA GLU A 182 -23.17 21.35 -7.22
C GLU A 182 -23.92 22.54 -7.82
N ILE A 183 -24.91 23.05 -7.10
CA ILE A 183 -25.69 24.20 -7.55
C ILE A 183 -25.05 25.45 -6.98
N HIS A 184 -24.64 26.36 -7.86
CA HIS A 184 -24.05 27.63 -7.45
C HIS A 184 -25.10 28.73 -7.52
N VAL A 185 -25.27 29.43 -6.40
CA VAL A 185 -26.05 30.67 -6.29
C VAL A 185 -25.03 31.80 -6.17
N ASP A 186 -24.61 32.32 -7.32
CA ASP A 186 -23.61 33.38 -7.41
C ASP A 186 -24.29 34.75 -7.27
N LEU A 187 -24.15 35.34 -6.10
CA LEU A 187 -24.81 36.58 -5.71
C LEU A 187 -24.21 37.80 -6.41
N ARG A 188 -25.07 38.63 -7.00
CA ARG A 188 -24.73 39.93 -7.57
C ARG A 188 -24.67 40.96 -6.46
N TYR A 189 -23.45 41.24 -6.03
CA TYR A 189 -23.16 42.12 -4.90
C TYR A 189 -23.81 43.52 -5.02
N ASP A 190 -23.78 44.13 -6.21
CA ASP A 190 -24.34 45.48 -6.42
C ASP A 190 -25.88 45.52 -6.25
N ASP A 191 -26.57 44.44 -6.61
CA ASP A 191 -28.04 44.34 -6.51
C ASP A 191 -28.49 44.12 -5.06
N LEU A 192 -27.75 43.29 -4.31
CA LEU A 192 -27.93 43.14 -2.85
C LEU A 192 -27.78 44.49 -2.14
N GLN A 193 -26.76 45.27 -2.52
CA GLN A 193 -26.49 46.58 -1.93
C GLN A 193 -27.57 47.61 -2.23
N LYS A 194 -28.18 47.60 -3.42
CA LYS A 194 -29.29 48.50 -3.79
C LYS A 194 -30.56 48.22 -2.99
N ARG A 195 -30.80 46.95 -2.66
CA ARG A 195 -32.05 46.49 -2.03
C ARG A 195 -31.94 46.27 -0.52
N ASN A 196 -30.78 46.54 0.08
CA ASN A 196 -30.49 46.34 1.51
C ASN A 196 -30.80 44.90 1.97
N ILE A 197 -30.33 43.93 1.18
CA ILE A 197 -30.47 42.50 1.45
C ILE A 197 -29.08 41.96 1.80
N SER A 198 -28.99 41.24 2.91
CA SER A 198 -27.74 40.61 3.35
C SER A 198 -27.51 39.26 2.65
N ILE A 199 -26.28 38.74 2.69
CA ILE A 199 -26.01 37.38 2.19
C ILE A 199 -26.73 36.34 3.06
N ASP A 200 -26.81 36.58 4.38
CA ASP A 200 -27.49 35.70 5.32
C ASP A 200 -29.01 35.67 5.10
N ASP A 201 -29.62 36.78 4.66
CA ASP A 201 -31.04 36.83 4.27
C ASP A 201 -31.29 35.78 3.15
N VAL A 202 -30.40 35.69 2.17
CA VAL A 202 -30.52 34.72 1.07
C VAL A 202 -30.35 33.29 1.56
N ILE A 203 -29.33 33.02 2.38
CA ILE A 203 -29.07 31.69 2.93
C ILE A 203 -30.26 31.22 3.78
N ASN A 204 -30.80 32.09 4.62
CA ASN A 204 -31.93 31.76 5.48
C ASN A 204 -33.21 31.53 4.68
N ALA A 205 -33.48 32.34 3.64
CA ALA A 205 -34.59 32.11 2.73
C ALA A 205 -34.51 30.74 2.04
N LEU A 206 -33.33 30.38 1.49
CA LEU A 206 -33.09 29.07 0.88
C LEU A 206 -33.31 27.91 1.87
N LYS A 207 -32.88 28.08 3.12
CA LYS A 207 -33.08 27.07 4.18
C LYS A 207 -34.53 26.90 4.57
N MET A 208 -35.27 28.00 4.72
CA MET A 208 -36.66 28.00 5.16
C MET A 208 -37.61 27.45 4.10
N GLU A 209 -37.28 27.56 2.82
CA GLU A 209 -38.11 27.07 1.72
C GLU A 209 -37.83 25.61 1.32
N ASN A 210 -36.71 25.01 1.78
CA ASN A 210 -36.36 23.62 1.47
C ASN A 210 -36.57 22.69 2.68
N VAL A 211 -37.84 22.37 2.98
CA VAL A 211 -38.25 21.70 4.22
C VAL A 211 -38.93 20.36 3.95
N ASP A 212 -38.53 19.32 4.68
CA ASP A 212 -39.19 18.00 4.72
C ASP A 212 -39.41 17.62 6.18
N GLN A 213 -40.59 17.89 6.69
CA GLN A 213 -40.96 17.67 8.09
C GLN A 213 -42.11 16.66 8.19
N ALA A 214 -42.00 15.77 9.19
CA ALA A 214 -43.11 14.90 9.55
C ALA A 214 -44.13 15.71 10.36
N ALA A 215 -45.39 15.68 9.94
CA ALA A 215 -46.49 16.37 10.61
C ALA A 215 -47.30 15.43 11.53
N GLY A 216 -46.74 14.25 11.86
CA GLY A 216 -47.36 13.25 12.73
C GLY A 216 -48.26 12.27 11.98
N ASP A 217 -49.19 11.64 12.71
CA ASP A 217 -50.10 10.63 12.18
C ASP A 217 -51.56 11.05 12.33
N VAL A 218 -52.38 10.76 11.32
CA VAL A 218 -53.83 10.92 11.36
C VAL A 218 -54.48 9.55 11.34
N HIS A 219 -55.33 9.28 12.34
CA HIS A 219 -56.15 8.08 12.39
C HIS A 219 -57.50 8.37 11.75
N VAL A 220 -57.74 7.84 10.56
CA VAL A 220 -59.03 7.99 9.88
C VAL A 220 -59.87 6.75 10.20
N LYS A 221 -60.96 6.94 10.94
CA LYS A 221 -61.95 5.89 11.23
C LYS A 221 -62.86 5.69 10.02
N GLY A 222 -62.70 4.58 9.31
CA GLY A 222 -63.69 4.09 8.34
C GLY A 222 -64.70 3.14 8.99
N GLN A 223 -65.87 2.93 8.35
CA GLN A 223 -66.97 2.11 8.87
C GLN A 223 -66.61 0.65 9.22
N LYS A 224 -65.49 0.12 8.70
CA LYS A 224 -65.02 -1.26 9.02
C LYS A 224 -63.55 -1.37 9.46
N LYS A 225 -62.73 -0.32 9.31
CA LYS A 225 -61.31 -0.30 9.75
C LYS A 225 -60.86 1.13 10.07
N SER A 226 -60.07 1.29 11.15
CA SER A 226 -59.32 2.51 11.43
C SER A 226 -57.93 2.39 10.80
N LEU A 227 -57.59 3.29 9.88
CA LEU A 227 -56.28 3.32 9.21
C LEU A 227 -55.46 4.50 9.74
N ARG A 228 -54.18 4.24 10.05
CA ARG A 228 -53.20 5.27 10.42
C ARG A 228 -52.50 5.77 9.16
N TYR A 229 -52.61 7.06 8.88
CA TYR A 229 -51.93 7.74 7.78
C TYR A 229 -50.83 8.64 8.34
N VAL A 230 -49.60 8.48 7.87
CA VAL A 230 -48.49 9.38 8.21
C VAL A 230 -48.66 10.67 7.41
N LEU A 231 -48.77 11.80 8.09
CA LEU A 231 -48.83 13.13 7.46
C LEU A 231 -47.39 13.67 7.31
N ARG A 232 -46.99 14.08 6.11
CA ARG A 232 -45.68 14.68 5.83
C ARG A 232 -45.85 15.94 5.01
N THR A 233 -45.15 17.00 5.37
CA THR A 233 -45.00 18.20 4.54
C THR A 233 -43.70 18.07 3.75
N SER A 234 -43.82 18.06 2.42
CA SER A 234 -42.66 17.99 1.52
C SER A 234 -42.64 19.24 0.65
N ALA A 235 -41.80 20.20 1.05
CA ALA A 235 -41.46 21.41 0.31
C ALA A 235 -39.99 21.33 -0.08
N LYS A 236 -39.62 20.31 -0.85
CA LYS A 236 -38.27 20.22 -1.44
C LYS A 236 -38.28 20.85 -2.83
N PHE A 237 -37.18 21.52 -3.18
CA PHE A 237 -36.98 22.00 -4.55
C PHE A 237 -36.99 20.84 -5.54
N LYS A 238 -37.85 20.92 -6.55
CA LYS A 238 -38.00 19.93 -7.63
C LYS A 238 -37.35 20.36 -8.92
N SER A 239 -37.13 21.66 -9.09
CA SER A 239 -36.52 22.23 -10.29
C SER A 239 -35.59 23.40 -9.93
N MET A 240 -34.72 23.74 -10.86
CA MET A 240 -33.86 24.92 -10.74
C MET A 240 -34.65 26.23 -10.78
N ASP A 241 -35.83 26.22 -11.41
CA ASP A 241 -36.66 27.42 -11.52
C ASP A 241 -37.36 27.72 -10.19
N GLU A 242 -37.76 26.69 -9.43
CA GLU A 242 -38.24 26.87 -8.06
C GLU A 242 -37.20 27.55 -7.17
N ILE A 243 -35.90 27.26 -7.36
CA ILE A 243 -34.82 27.92 -6.62
C ILE A 243 -34.70 29.39 -7.02
N LYS A 244 -34.81 29.70 -8.31
CA LYS A 244 -34.71 31.06 -8.86
C LYS A 244 -35.86 31.97 -8.41
N ASP A 245 -37.05 31.41 -8.20
CA ASP A 245 -38.26 32.15 -7.89
C ASP A 245 -38.50 32.34 -6.38
N ILE A 246 -37.57 31.88 -5.54
CA ILE A 246 -37.65 32.06 -4.09
C ILE A 246 -37.71 33.54 -3.73
N ILE A 247 -38.68 33.89 -2.90
CA ILE A 247 -38.82 35.24 -2.34
C ILE A 247 -37.82 35.38 -1.18
N ILE A 248 -36.83 36.25 -1.35
CA ILE A 248 -35.82 36.51 -0.32
C ILE A 248 -36.34 37.50 0.72
N LYS A 249 -36.99 38.58 0.26
CA LYS A 249 -37.50 39.65 1.13
C LYS A 249 -38.62 40.39 0.42
N ARG A 250 -39.57 40.95 1.19
CA ARG A 250 -40.56 41.91 0.68
C ARG A 250 -40.12 43.33 1.08
N VAL A 251 -40.01 44.22 0.09
CA VAL A 251 -39.75 45.65 0.32
C VAL A 251 -41.07 46.38 0.08
N GLY A 252 -41.78 46.72 1.16
CA GLY A 252 -43.18 47.15 1.08
C GLY A 252 -44.07 45.98 0.61
N THR A 253 -44.77 46.14 -0.50
CA THR A 253 -45.63 45.10 -1.12
C THR A 253 -44.93 44.29 -2.21
N ILE A 254 -43.76 44.72 -2.68
CA ILE A 254 -43.07 44.10 -3.83
C ILE A 254 -42.16 42.96 -3.33
N PRO A 255 -42.36 41.71 -3.80
CA PRO A 255 -41.45 40.61 -3.49
C PRO A 255 -40.15 40.75 -4.27
N VAL A 256 -39.01 40.55 -3.61
CA VAL A 256 -37.71 40.43 -4.26
C VAL A 256 -37.35 38.96 -4.37
N ILE A 257 -37.25 38.46 -5.59
CA ILE A 257 -36.94 37.06 -5.89
C ILE A 257 -35.43 36.82 -6.04
N LEU A 258 -34.98 35.58 -5.88
CA LEU A 258 -33.56 35.23 -5.94
C LEU A 258 -32.93 35.53 -7.32
N SER A 259 -33.66 35.29 -8.40
CA SER A 259 -33.18 35.56 -9.77
C SER A 259 -32.85 37.03 -10.03
N GLU A 260 -33.44 37.97 -9.28
CA GLU A 260 -33.09 39.40 -9.32
C GLU A 260 -31.78 39.72 -8.58
N LEU A 261 -31.31 38.82 -7.72
CA LEU A 261 -30.14 39.03 -6.85
C LEU A 261 -28.97 38.11 -7.17
N ALA A 262 -29.19 36.99 -7.87
CA ALA A 262 -28.20 35.94 -8.07
C ALA A 262 -28.31 35.28 -9.44
N ASP A 263 -27.18 34.75 -9.91
CA ASP A 263 -27.13 33.81 -11.02
C ASP A 263 -27.16 32.39 -10.44
N VAL A 264 -28.26 31.66 -10.64
CA VAL A 264 -28.41 30.28 -10.17
C VAL A 264 -28.01 29.32 -11.30
N THR A 265 -26.89 28.63 -11.14
CA THR A 265 -26.33 27.74 -12.16
C THR A 265 -26.21 26.30 -11.65
N ASP A 266 -26.58 25.34 -12.50
CA ASP A 266 -26.35 23.92 -12.26
C ASP A 266 -24.96 23.56 -12.81
N THR A 267 -24.00 23.38 -11.91
CA THR A 267 -22.59 23.27 -12.26
C THR A 267 -21.93 22.16 -11.43
N HIS A 268 -20.66 22.33 -11.07
CA HIS A 268 -19.90 21.38 -10.30
C HIS A 268 -19.07 22.06 -9.22
N LYS A 269 -18.68 21.28 -8.22
CA LYS A 269 -17.66 21.68 -7.23
C LYS A 269 -16.38 22.12 -7.92
N ASP A 270 -15.67 23.06 -7.32
CA ASP A 270 -14.40 23.55 -7.85
C ASP A 270 -13.45 22.40 -8.18
N VAL A 271 -12.79 22.50 -9.34
CA VAL A 271 -11.96 21.43 -9.85
C VAL A 271 -10.65 21.43 -9.09
N LYS A 272 -10.51 20.52 -8.11
CA LYS A 272 -9.25 20.37 -7.36
C LYS A 272 -8.43 19.15 -7.77
N THR A 273 -8.98 18.30 -8.64
CA THR A 273 -8.31 17.10 -9.13
C THR A 273 -8.59 16.83 -10.61
N PHE A 274 -7.56 16.39 -11.33
CA PHE A 274 -7.69 15.84 -12.67
C PHE A 274 -7.23 14.40 -12.68
N VAL A 275 -7.96 13.58 -13.42
CA VAL A 275 -7.64 12.18 -13.65
C VAL A 275 -7.73 11.92 -15.15
N ARG A 276 -6.69 11.29 -15.69
CA ARG A 276 -6.63 10.88 -17.09
C ARG A 276 -6.14 9.45 -17.20
N VAL A 277 -6.65 8.78 -18.23
CA VAL A 277 -6.22 7.42 -18.62
C VAL A 277 -5.90 7.49 -20.10
N ASN A 278 -4.67 7.13 -20.46
CA ASN A 278 -4.15 7.18 -21.85
C ASN A 278 -4.39 8.53 -22.55
N GLY A 279 -4.19 9.64 -21.81
CA GLY A 279 -4.37 11.01 -22.27
C GLY A 279 -5.82 11.51 -22.35
N LYS A 280 -6.82 10.65 -22.11
CA LYS A 280 -8.25 11.02 -22.08
C LYS A 280 -8.69 11.36 -20.66
N ASN A 281 -9.57 12.36 -20.50
CA ASN A 281 -10.20 12.66 -19.21
C ASN A 281 -11.01 11.44 -18.73
N ALA A 282 -10.77 11.02 -17.49
CA ALA A 282 -11.31 9.78 -16.97
C ALA A 282 -11.64 9.87 -15.47
N LEU A 283 -12.31 8.84 -14.97
CA LEU A 283 -12.50 8.53 -13.56
C LEU A 283 -11.72 7.27 -13.24
N LEU A 284 -11.25 7.14 -12.01
CA LEU A 284 -10.61 5.91 -11.54
C LEU A 284 -11.44 5.27 -10.44
N PHE A 285 -11.88 4.03 -10.66
CA PHE A 285 -12.40 3.18 -9.61
C PHE A 285 -11.24 2.51 -8.88
N ARG A 286 -11.18 2.72 -7.57
CA ARG A 286 -10.33 2.01 -6.64
C ARG A 286 -11.18 0.92 -5.98
N LEU A 287 -10.83 -0.34 -6.26
CA LEU A 287 -11.58 -1.53 -5.85
C LEU A 287 -10.80 -2.28 -4.77
N VAL A 288 -11.39 -2.38 -3.57
CA VAL A 288 -10.77 -2.97 -2.37
C VAL A 288 -11.51 -4.25 -2.00
N LYS A 289 -10.78 -5.34 -1.76
CA LYS A 289 -11.35 -6.63 -1.35
C LYS A 289 -11.77 -6.63 0.12
N GLN A 290 -12.62 -7.56 0.50
CA GLN A 290 -12.80 -7.93 1.91
C GLN A 290 -11.54 -8.65 2.42
N PRO A 291 -11.16 -8.50 3.70
CA PRO A 291 -9.94 -9.10 4.26
C PRO A 291 -9.80 -10.60 3.95
N ASP A 292 -10.83 -11.40 4.20
CA ASP A 292 -10.80 -12.85 4.02
C ASP A 292 -11.05 -13.33 2.58
N ALA A 293 -11.27 -12.40 1.64
CA ALA A 293 -11.59 -12.75 0.26
C ALA A 293 -10.34 -13.10 -0.55
N ASN A 294 -10.46 -14.11 -1.40
CA ASN A 294 -9.39 -14.51 -2.32
C ASN A 294 -9.18 -13.43 -3.41
N THR A 295 -8.00 -12.79 -3.41
CA THR A 295 -7.68 -11.69 -4.33
C THR A 295 -7.83 -12.09 -5.80
N VAL A 296 -7.36 -13.29 -6.17
CA VAL A 296 -7.40 -13.78 -7.55
C VAL A 296 -8.83 -14.07 -8.00
N GLU A 297 -9.66 -14.59 -7.10
CA GLU A 297 -11.07 -14.87 -7.39
C GLU A 297 -11.88 -13.60 -7.58
N VAL A 298 -11.75 -12.63 -6.67
CA VAL A 298 -12.46 -11.35 -6.74
C VAL A 298 -12.04 -10.59 -8.00
N ALA A 299 -10.74 -10.51 -8.30
CA ALA A 299 -10.25 -9.89 -9.53
C ALA A 299 -10.82 -10.54 -10.80
N ARG A 300 -10.98 -11.88 -10.82
CA ARG A 300 -11.62 -12.59 -11.93
C ARG A 300 -13.09 -12.19 -12.09
N LYS A 301 -13.84 -12.06 -10.99
CA LYS A 301 -15.24 -11.60 -11.01
C LYS A 301 -15.35 -10.16 -11.50
N LEU A 302 -14.46 -9.27 -11.01
CA LEU A 302 -14.39 -7.87 -11.43
C LEU A 302 -14.08 -7.74 -12.92
N ARG A 303 -13.12 -8.50 -13.45
CA ARG A 303 -12.77 -8.48 -14.88
C ARG A 303 -13.96 -8.88 -15.76
N ARG A 304 -14.66 -9.95 -15.42
CA ARG A 304 -15.89 -10.36 -16.14
C ARG A 304 -16.97 -9.28 -16.09
N GLU A 305 -17.11 -8.60 -14.96
CA GLU A 305 -18.08 -7.52 -14.83
C GLU A 305 -17.69 -6.29 -15.65
N VAL A 306 -16.40 -5.96 -15.72
CA VAL A 306 -15.87 -4.93 -16.63
C VAL A 306 -16.18 -5.28 -18.09
N GLU A 307 -15.92 -6.52 -18.52
CA GLU A 307 -16.22 -7.00 -19.88
C GLU A 307 -17.73 -6.89 -20.20
N ARG A 308 -18.59 -7.21 -19.24
CA ARG A 308 -20.05 -7.06 -19.37
C ARG A 308 -20.48 -5.61 -19.48
N MET A 309 -19.94 -4.73 -18.63
CA MET A 309 -20.24 -3.29 -18.68
C MET A 309 -19.76 -2.65 -19.98
N GLN A 310 -18.60 -3.07 -20.49
CA GLN A 310 -18.05 -2.58 -21.75
C GLN A 310 -18.87 -3.04 -22.96
N SER A 311 -19.48 -4.22 -22.87
CA SER A 311 -20.37 -4.76 -23.91
C SER A 311 -21.81 -4.23 -23.83
N ASP A 312 -22.18 -3.50 -22.77
CA ASP A 312 -23.51 -2.96 -22.55
C ASP A 312 -23.69 -1.66 -23.36
N PRO A 313 -24.49 -1.65 -24.44
CA PRO A 313 -24.63 -0.49 -25.31
C PRO A 313 -25.29 0.70 -24.61
N SER A 314 -25.95 0.51 -23.47
CA SER A 314 -26.59 1.61 -22.73
C SER A 314 -25.59 2.56 -22.07
N ILE A 315 -24.40 2.07 -21.69
CA ILE A 315 -23.49 2.79 -20.78
C ILE A 315 -22.57 3.78 -21.53
N HIS A 316 -22.30 3.60 -22.83
CA HIS A 316 -21.53 4.54 -23.69
C HIS A 316 -20.20 5.06 -23.08
N VAL A 317 -19.46 4.19 -22.37
CA VAL A 317 -18.16 4.52 -21.74
C VAL A 317 -17.08 3.53 -22.16
N ASP A 318 -15.84 4.01 -22.17
CA ASP A 318 -14.63 3.24 -22.39
C ASP A 318 -14.05 2.86 -21.02
N ILE A 319 -14.04 1.56 -20.70
CA ILE A 319 -13.59 1.02 -19.42
C ILE A 319 -12.28 0.27 -19.64
N GLN A 320 -11.24 0.65 -18.91
CA GLN A 320 -9.93 0.04 -18.99
C GLN A 320 -9.41 -0.33 -17.61
N ILE A 321 -8.94 -1.56 -17.43
CA ILE A 321 -8.27 -1.96 -16.21
C ILE A 321 -6.87 -1.34 -16.22
N THR A 322 -6.65 -0.34 -15.36
CA THR A 322 -5.37 0.38 -15.27
C THR A 322 -4.43 -0.21 -14.23
N ARG A 323 -4.86 -1.23 -13.47
CA ARG A 323 -4.00 -2.03 -12.59
C ARG A 323 -4.73 -3.28 -12.13
N ASP A 324 -4.07 -4.43 -12.18
CA ASP A 324 -4.59 -5.70 -11.67
C ASP A 324 -3.51 -6.46 -10.90
N LEU A 325 -3.63 -6.47 -9.57
CA LEU A 325 -2.68 -7.18 -8.71
C LEU A 325 -2.73 -8.70 -8.91
N SER A 326 -3.88 -9.24 -9.36
CA SER A 326 -4.05 -10.69 -9.53
C SER A 326 -3.19 -11.26 -10.65
N THR A 327 -2.86 -10.47 -11.67
CA THR A 327 -1.96 -10.90 -12.75
C THR A 327 -0.56 -11.18 -12.21
N TYR A 328 -0.05 -10.30 -11.35
CA TYR A 328 1.24 -10.50 -10.69
C TYR A 328 1.21 -11.73 -9.77
N ILE A 329 0.16 -11.86 -8.93
CA ILE A 329 -0.01 -13.03 -8.04
C ILE A 329 -0.02 -14.34 -8.84
N LYS A 330 -0.82 -14.42 -9.91
CA LYS A 330 -0.88 -15.61 -10.76
C LYS A 330 0.48 -15.95 -11.36
N ARG A 331 1.21 -14.95 -11.88
CA ARG A 331 2.54 -15.16 -12.46
C ARG A 331 3.53 -15.64 -11.41
N SER A 332 3.60 -14.98 -10.25
CA SER A 332 4.52 -15.39 -9.17
C SER A 332 4.23 -16.81 -8.68
N ILE A 333 2.96 -17.16 -8.48
CA ILE A 333 2.58 -18.52 -8.05
C ILE A 333 2.88 -19.55 -9.14
N THR A 334 2.55 -19.24 -10.40
CA THR A 334 2.84 -20.15 -11.52
C THR A 334 4.33 -20.36 -11.68
N ASN A 335 5.15 -19.31 -11.52
CA ASN A 335 6.60 -19.39 -11.60
C ASN A 335 7.17 -20.27 -10.49
N VAL A 336 6.71 -20.12 -9.25
CA VAL A 336 7.18 -20.98 -8.14
C VAL A 336 6.67 -22.42 -8.31
N GLN A 337 5.43 -22.61 -8.77
CA GLN A 337 4.90 -23.93 -9.10
C GLN A 337 5.72 -24.62 -10.21
N GLN A 338 6.07 -23.89 -11.27
CA GLN A 338 6.92 -24.38 -12.35
C GLN A 338 8.33 -24.71 -11.84
N ALA A 339 8.94 -23.83 -11.04
CA ALA A 339 10.25 -24.07 -10.45
C ALA A 339 10.24 -25.32 -9.55
N GLY A 340 9.21 -25.48 -8.70
CA GLY A 340 9.02 -26.68 -7.89
C GLY A 340 8.82 -27.94 -8.75
N MET A 341 8.07 -27.84 -9.84
CA MET A 341 7.87 -28.94 -10.79
C MET A 341 9.18 -29.32 -11.49
N PHE A 342 9.95 -28.36 -11.99
CA PHE A 342 11.26 -28.61 -12.59
C PHE A 342 12.23 -29.20 -11.57
N GLY A 343 12.29 -28.65 -10.36
CA GLY A 343 13.09 -29.19 -9.26
C GLY A 343 12.72 -30.65 -8.94
N GLY A 344 11.42 -30.96 -8.87
CA GLY A 344 10.93 -32.33 -8.65
C GLY A 344 11.24 -33.28 -9.80
N ILE A 345 11.08 -32.85 -11.06
CA ILE A 345 11.44 -33.66 -12.23
C ILE A 345 12.94 -33.92 -12.25
N ILE A 346 13.77 -32.91 -12.01
CA ILE A 346 15.23 -33.04 -11.94
C ILE A 346 15.60 -34.01 -10.80
N ALA A 347 14.99 -33.90 -9.62
CA ALA A 347 15.22 -34.83 -8.52
C ALA A 347 14.88 -36.27 -8.93
N ILE A 348 13.73 -36.51 -9.56
CA ILE A 348 13.35 -37.84 -10.06
C ILE A 348 14.35 -38.35 -11.10
N LEU A 349 14.79 -37.50 -12.04
CA LEU A 349 15.79 -37.88 -13.04
C LEU A 349 17.12 -38.29 -12.39
N VAL A 350 17.59 -37.53 -11.40
CA VAL A 350 18.78 -37.87 -10.60
C VAL A 350 18.57 -39.21 -9.88
N LEU A 351 17.41 -39.43 -9.25
CA LEU A 351 17.09 -40.70 -8.60
C LEU A 351 17.08 -41.90 -9.57
N ILE A 352 16.60 -41.74 -10.80
CA ILE A 352 16.65 -42.80 -11.82
C ILE A 352 18.10 -43.16 -12.14
N ILE A 353 18.98 -42.15 -12.29
CA ILE A 353 20.40 -42.33 -12.60
C ILE A 353 21.12 -43.07 -11.46
N PHE A 354 20.86 -42.69 -10.20
CA PHE A 354 21.52 -43.31 -9.04
C PHE A 354 20.96 -44.69 -8.68
N LEU A 355 19.63 -44.85 -8.60
CA LEU A 355 18.99 -46.09 -8.13
C LEU A 355 18.92 -47.18 -9.22
N ARG A 356 19.03 -46.81 -10.50
CA ARG A 356 19.02 -47.74 -11.65
C ARG A 356 17.83 -48.72 -11.69
N ASN A 357 16.75 -48.38 -10.97
CA ASN A 357 15.55 -49.19 -10.79
C ASN A 357 14.31 -48.31 -10.81
N LEU A 358 13.58 -48.35 -11.93
CA LEU A 358 12.36 -47.57 -12.14
C LEU A 358 11.29 -47.80 -11.07
N ARG A 359 11.23 -48.99 -10.45
CA ARG A 359 10.25 -49.27 -9.40
C ARG A 359 10.60 -48.57 -8.09
N SER A 360 11.87 -48.62 -7.68
CA SER A 360 12.35 -47.89 -6.50
C SER A 360 12.14 -46.39 -6.69
N THR A 361 12.49 -45.86 -7.86
CA THR A 361 12.27 -44.45 -8.18
C THR A 361 10.78 -44.10 -8.19
N PHE A 362 9.90 -44.96 -8.72
CA PHE A 362 8.45 -44.73 -8.69
C PHE A 362 7.89 -44.66 -7.26
N ILE A 363 8.34 -45.53 -6.36
CA ILE A 363 7.92 -45.51 -4.95
C ILE A 363 8.33 -44.17 -4.30
N ILE A 364 9.56 -43.69 -4.57
CA ILE A 364 10.05 -42.40 -4.04
C ILE A 364 9.31 -41.22 -4.68
N ALA A 365 9.06 -41.25 -5.99
CA ALA A 365 8.30 -40.20 -6.66
C ALA A 365 6.86 -40.10 -6.13
N MET A 366 6.21 -41.24 -5.89
CA MET A 366 4.87 -41.28 -5.28
C MET A 366 4.92 -40.78 -3.83
N SER A 367 5.91 -41.20 -3.04
CA SER A 367 6.06 -40.77 -1.64
C SER A 367 6.26 -39.26 -1.54
N MET A 368 7.04 -38.68 -2.46
CA MET A 368 7.25 -37.25 -2.60
C MET A 368 5.93 -36.49 -2.86
N VAL A 369 5.14 -36.93 -3.85
CA VAL A 369 3.84 -36.30 -4.17
C VAL A 369 2.87 -36.36 -2.99
N VAL A 370 2.77 -37.52 -2.33
CA VAL A 370 1.92 -37.69 -1.14
C VAL A 370 2.37 -36.76 0.01
N SER A 371 3.69 -36.61 0.22
CA SER A 371 4.23 -35.75 1.28
C SER A 371 3.89 -34.27 1.03
N ILE A 372 4.02 -33.82 -0.22
CA ILE A 372 3.65 -32.45 -0.61
C ILE A 372 2.16 -32.21 -0.37
N ILE A 373 1.30 -33.11 -0.84
CA ILE A 373 -0.17 -32.98 -0.68
C ILE A 373 -0.55 -32.98 0.81
N SER A 374 0.07 -33.85 1.61
CA SER A 374 -0.18 -33.94 3.05
C SER A 374 0.22 -32.68 3.81
N THR A 375 1.20 -31.93 3.29
CA THR A 375 1.63 -30.65 3.89
C THR A 375 0.51 -29.62 3.92
N PHE A 376 -0.40 -29.63 2.94
CA PHE A 376 -1.54 -28.70 2.89
C PHE A 376 -2.55 -28.91 4.03
N ILE A 377 -2.60 -30.11 4.64
CA ILE A 377 -3.44 -30.38 5.81
C ILE A 377 -2.99 -29.51 6.98
N PHE A 378 -1.68 -29.51 7.28
CA PHE A 378 -1.10 -28.70 8.34
C PHE A 378 -1.26 -27.20 8.06
N MET A 379 -1.05 -26.80 6.80
CA MET A 379 -1.20 -25.42 6.36
C MET A 379 -2.63 -24.88 6.56
N LYS A 380 -3.65 -25.70 6.27
CA LYS A 380 -5.04 -25.31 6.52
C LYS A 380 -5.33 -25.19 8.02
N GLY A 381 -4.74 -26.06 8.84
CA GLY A 381 -4.84 -26.02 10.30
C GLY A 381 -4.25 -24.75 10.94
N THR A 382 -3.24 -24.13 10.33
CA THR A 382 -2.66 -22.86 10.80
C THR A 382 -3.34 -21.61 10.24
N GLY A 383 -4.27 -21.75 9.29
CA GLY A 383 -4.92 -20.62 8.63
C GLY A 383 -4.02 -19.85 7.65
N PHE A 384 -2.89 -20.43 7.22
CA PHE A 384 -2.01 -19.77 6.26
C PHE A 384 -2.63 -19.70 4.85
N THR A 385 -2.24 -18.68 4.09
CA THR A 385 -2.67 -18.49 2.70
C THR A 385 -1.66 -19.07 1.72
N LEU A 386 -2.10 -19.51 0.55
CA LEU A 386 -1.20 -19.86 -0.56
C LEU A 386 -0.57 -18.58 -1.10
N ASN A 387 0.69 -18.36 -0.72
CA ASN A 387 1.47 -17.17 -1.03
C ASN A 387 2.92 -17.50 -1.40
N MET A 388 3.69 -16.50 -1.82
CA MET A 388 5.08 -16.73 -2.27
C MET A 388 5.98 -17.35 -1.19
N MET A 389 5.81 -17.02 0.09
CA MET A 389 6.62 -17.55 1.18
C MET A 389 6.30 -19.01 1.46
N THR A 390 5.02 -19.36 1.46
CA THR A 390 4.58 -20.75 1.67
C THR A 390 4.97 -21.67 0.50
N PHE A 391 4.86 -21.20 -0.74
CA PHE A 391 5.35 -21.91 -1.92
C PHE A 391 6.88 -21.98 -1.96
N GLY A 392 7.59 -20.92 -1.53
CA GLY A 392 9.04 -20.94 -1.40
C GLY A 392 9.51 -21.98 -0.37
N GLY A 393 8.82 -22.09 0.77
CA GLY A 393 9.07 -23.14 1.76
C GLY A 393 8.82 -24.54 1.21
N LEU A 394 7.72 -24.75 0.46
CA LEU A 394 7.46 -26.02 -0.23
C LEU A 394 8.54 -26.35 -1.28
N ALA A 395 8.97 -25.36 -2.07
CA ALA A 395 9.98 -25.54 -3.10
C ALA A 395 11.36 -25.89 -2.52
N LEU A 396 11.76 -25.27 -1.40
CA LEU A 396 12.93 -25.70 -0.64
C LEU A 396 12.75 -27.11 -0.06
N GLY A 397 11.55 -27.40 0.45
CA GLY A 397 11.19 -28.71 0.98
C GLY A 397 11.31 -29.83 -0.05
N ILE A 398 10.94 -29.61 -1.32
CA ILE A 398 10.98 -30.61 -2.41
C ILE A 398 12.32 -31.35 -2.49
N GLY A 399 13.46 -30.65 -2.36
CA GLY A 399 14.77 -31.30 -2.34
C GLY A 399 14.97 -32.19 -1.12
N MET A 400 14.56 -31.73 0.05
CA MET A 400 14.76 -32.39 1.35
C MET A 400 13.74 -33.51 1.62
N LEU A 401 12.56 -33.45 0.99
CA LEU A 401 11.48 -34.43 1.12
C LEU A 401 11.91 -35.83 0.65
N VAL A 402 12.84 -35.87 -0.30
CA VAL A 402 13.31 -37.10 -0.94
C VAL A 402 14.33 -37.83 -0.04
N ASP A 403 15.06 -37.13 0.82
CA ASP A 403 16.18 -37.68 1.60
C ASP A 403 15.76 -38.87 2.49
N ASN A 404 14.73 -38.68 3.31
CA ASN A 404 14.19 -39.75 4.16
C ASN A 404 13.73 -40.96 3.33
N SER A 405 13.16 -40.69 2.15
CA SER A 405 12.66 -41.73 1.28
C SER A 405 13.78 -42.55 0.65
N VAL A 406 14.85 -41.87 0.22
CA VAL A 406 16.05 -42.49 -0.36
C VAL A 406 16.75 -43.35 0.67
N VAL A 407 17.00 -42.85 1.88
CA VAL A 407 17.71 -43.60 2.92
C VAL A 407 16.97 -44.89 3.29
N VAL A 408 15.64 -44.83 3.42
CA VAL A 408 14.81 -46.02 3.71
C VAL A 408 14.84 -47.00 2.54
N ILE A 409 14.61 -46.56 1.30
CA ILE A 409 14.64 -47.46 0.14
C ILE A 409 16.02 -48.09 -0.05
N GLU A 410 17.09 -47.32 0.06
CA GLU A 410 18.46 -47.82 -0.12
C GLU A 410 18.77 -48.89 0.91
N ASN A 411 18.38 -48.69 2.18
CA ASN A 411 18.63 -49.70 3.19
C ASN A 411 17.76 -50.96 3.02
N ILE A 412 16.50 -50.82 2.58
CA ILE A 412 15.67 -51.96 2.19
C ILE A 412 16.31 -52.71 1.01
N PHE A 413 16.83 -51.98 0.02
CA PHE A 413 17.48 -52.54 -1.16
C PHE A 413 18.79 -53.27 -0.80
N ARG A 414 19.58 -52.73 0.13
CA ARG A 414 20.77 -53.39 0.69
C ARG A 414 20.45 -54.75 1.32
N HIS A 415 19.39 -54.84 2.12
CA HIS A 415 18.94 -56.12 2.72
C HIS A 415 18.35 -57.09 1.69
N ARG A 416 17.71 -56.57 0.65
CA ARG A 416 17.25 -57.36 -0.50
C ARG A 416 18.39 -57.97 -1.28
N ALA A 417 19.48 -57.23 -1.50
CA ALA A 417 20.67 -57.74 -2.18
C ALA A 417 21.36 -58.88 -1.41
N GLN A 418 21.08 -59.01 -0.11
CA GLN A 418 21.53 -60.12 0.75
C GLN A 418 20.55 -61.31 0.78
N ASN A 419 19.63 -61.42 -0.19
CA ASN A 419 18.61 -62.48 -0.33
C ASN A 419 17.57 -62.57 0.80
N THR A 420 17.29 -61.47 1.50
CA THR A 420 16.23 -61.41 2.53
C THR A 420 14.84 -61.29 1.88
N ASP A 421 13.82 -61.93 2.47
CA ASP A 421 12.43 -61.85 2.00
C ASP A 421 11.93 -60.38 1.92
N PRO A 422 11.15 -59.99 0.89
CA PRO A 422 10.51 -58.68 0.76
C PRO A 422 9.98 -58.02 2.03
N ILE A 423 9.25 -58.78 2.83
CA ILE A 423 8.52 -58.30 4.00
C ILE A 423 9.52 -58.12 5.14
N GLU A 424 10.45 -59.05 5.30
CA GLU A 424 11.48 -59.01 6.33
C GLU A 424 12.53 -57.92 6.04
N ALA A 425 13.02 -57.82 4.80
CA ALA A 425 13.93 -56.78 4.34
C ALA A 425 13.34 -55.38 4.55
N SER A 426 12.04 -55.21 4.29
CA SER A 426 11.35 -53.92 4.51
C SER A 426 11.25 -53.55 6.00
N LYS A 427 11.05 -54.53 6.89
CA LYS A 427 11.00 -54.31 8.35
C LYS A 427 12.37 -53.99 8.93
N ILE A 428 13.37 -54.82 8.63
CA ILE A 428 14.73 -54.67 9.17
C ILE A 428 15.35 -53.40 8.60
N GLY A 429 15.32 -53.24 7.27
CA GLY A 429 15.88 -52.08 6.59
C GLY A 429 15.31 -50.75 7.06
N THR A 430 13.98 -50.66 7.26
CA THR A 430 13.39 -49.42 7.78
C THR A 430 13.67 -49.23 9.27
N SER A 431 13.62 -50.29 10.08
CA SER A 431 13.83 -50.17 11.54
C SER A 431 15.24 -49.72 11.89
N GLU A 432 16.26 -50.16 11.15
CA GLU A 432 17.66 -49.78 11.36
C GLU A 432 17.89 -48.28 11.16
N VAL A 433 17.29 -47.68 10.12
CA VAL A 433 17.49 -46.25 9.81
C VAL A 433 16.46 -45.33 10.45
N SER A 434 15.35 -45.87 10.98
CA SER A 434 14.23 -45.09 11.50
C SER A 434 14.62 -44.02 12.53
N ASN A 435 15.50 -44.35 13.49
CA ASN A 435 16.00 -43.41 14.48
C ASN A 435 16.91 -42.35 13.84
N ALA A 436 17.80 -42.75 12.94
CA ALA A 436 18.73 -41.85 12.28
C ALA A 436 18.01 -40.79 11.43
N ILE A 437 17.04 -41.21 10.61
CA ILE A 437 16.26 -40.28 9.77
C ILE A 437 15.34 -39.38 10.60
N THR A 438 14.80 -39.87 11.71
CA THR A 438 13.98 -39.06 12.62
C THR A 438 14.82 -37.97 13.27
N ILE A 439 15.98 -38.31 13.84
CA ILE A 439 16.90 -37.35 14.46
C ILE A 439 17.44 -36.36 13.42
N SER A 440 17.78 -36.83 12.23
CA SER A 440 18.24 -35.97 11.12
C SER A 440 17.14 -34.98 10.71
N THR A 441 15.89 -35.44 10.56
CA THR A 441 14.75 -34.58 10.22
C THR A 441 14.50 -33.52 11.30
N ILE A 442 14.56 -33.91 12.58
CA ILE A 442 14.42 -32.97 13.71
C ILE A 442 15.54 -31.94 13.70
N THR A 443 16.78 -32.37 13.52
CA THR A 443 17.95 -31.47 13.45
C THR A 443 17.75 -30.43 12.34
N THR A 444 17.31 -30.88 11.17
CA THR A 444 17.02 -30.01 10.03
C THR A 444 15.87 -29.05 10.31
N ALA A 445 14.80 -29.48 10.99
CA ALA A 445 13.72 -28.59 11.39
C ALA A 445 14.19 -27.55 12.43
N VAL A 446 15.07 -27.94 13.37
CA VAL A 446 15.63 -27.06 14.41
C VAL A 446 16.51 -25.96 13.81
N VAL A 447 17.15 -26.19 12.66
CA VAL A 447 17.90 -25.13 11.94
C VAL A 447 17.01 -23.95 11.54
N PHE A 448 15.71 -24.16 11.38
CA PHE A 448 14.75 -23.08 11.10
C PHE A 448 14.14 -22.46 12.36
N LEU A 449 14.38 -23.02 13.55
CA LEU A 449 13.87 -22.50 14.82
C LEU A 449 14.33 -21.05 15.12
N PRO A 450 15.58 -20.64 14.83
CA PRO A 450 16.00 -19.25 15.00
C PRO A 450 15.12 -18.24 14.25
N LEU A 451 14.52 -18.61 13.11
CA LEU A 451 13.65 -17.72 12.33
C LEU A 451 12.36 -17.34 13.07
N PHE A 452 11.97 -18.09 14.10
CA PHE A 452 10.81 -17.74 14.93
C PHE A 452 11.08 -16.54 15.84
N TYR A 453 12.34 -16.31 16.20
CA TYR A 453 12.79 -15.22 17.05
C TYR A 453 13.14 -13.95 16.26
N VAL A 454 13.12 -14.01 14.92
CA VAL A 454 13.27 -12.82 14.09
C VAL A 454 12.04 -11.95 14.29
N GLU A 455 12.26 -10.71 14.73
CA GLU A 455 11.20 -9.72 14.92
C GLU A 455 10.89 -8.97 13.60
N GLY A 456 9.85 -8.14 13.64
CA GLY A 456 9.46 -7.32 12.51
C GLY A 456 8.74 -8.07 11.39
N THR A 457 8.54 -7.36 10.27
CA THR A 457 7.82 -7.91 9.12
C THR A 457 8.57 -9.08 8.46
N THR A 458 9.90 -9.01 8.45
CA THR A 458 10.80 -10.07 8.00
C THR A 458 10.56 -11.37 8.77
N GLY A 459 10.40 -11.28 10.10
CA GLY A 459 10.05 -12.41 10.96
C GLY A 459 8.72 -13.07 10.58
N ILE A 460 7.66 -12.29 10.35
CA ILE A 460 6.34 -12.82 9.95
C ILE A 460 6.43 -13.61 8.64
N MET A 461 7.16 -13.07 7.66
CA MET A 461 7.33 -13.69 6.35
C MET A 461 8.13 -15.00 6.43
N PHE A 462 9.29 -14.98 7.09
CA PHE A 462 10.16 -16.15 7.21
C PHE A 462 9.60 -17.21 8.16
N ARG A 463 8.76 -16.84 9.13
CA ARG A 463 8.06 -17.80 10.00
C ARG A 463 7.11 -18.70 9.21
N GLN A 464 6.35 -18.16 8.26
CA GLN A 464 5.51 -18.99 7.38
C GLN A 464 6.34 -19.92 6.50
N LEU A 465 7.48 -19.44 5.98
CA LEU A 465 8.43 -20.27 5.24
C LEU A 465 8.98 -21.42 6.11
N ALA A 466 9.44 -21.11 7.32
CA ALA A 466 9.97 -22.08 8.29
C ALA A 466 8.95 -23.15 8.67
N PHE A 467 7.69 -22.76 8.92
CA PHE A 467 6.60 -23.70 9.17
C PHE A 467 6.35 -24.60 7.97
N MET A 468 6.33 -24.06 6.75
CA MET A 468 6.07 -24.85 5.55
C MET A 468 7.18 -25.86 5.28
N VAL A 469 8.45 -25.48 5.46
CA VAL A 469 9.56 -26.43 5.39
C VAL A 469 9.39 -27.52 6.46
N SER A 470 9.11 -27.12 7.71
CA SER A 470 8.94 -28.07 8.82
C SER A 470 7.77 -29.05 8.60
N PHE A 471 6.62 -28.57 8.12
CA PHE A 471 5.47 -29.41 7.80
C PHE A 471 5.77 -30.37 6.65
N SER A 472 6.55 -29.93 5.65
CA SER A 472 7.00 -30.79 4.57
C SER A 472 7.90 -31.91 5.09
N LEU A 473 8.88 -31.57 5.94
CA LEU A 473 9.81 -32.53 6.55
C LEU A 473 9.10 -33.57 7.42
N VAL A 474 8.17 -33.12 8.26
CA VAL A 474 7.33 -34.01 9.09
C VAL A 474 6.48 -34.92 8.21
N SER A 475 5.87 -34.37 7.15
CA SER A 475 5.09 -35.17 6.20
C SER A 475 5.94 -36.22 5.49
N SER A 476 7.16 -35.87 5.04
CA SER A 476 8.11 -36.82 4.45
C SER A 476 8.54 -37.91 5.42
N LEU A 477 8.82 -37.57 6.69
CA LEU A 477 9.19 -38.55 7.70
C LEU A 477 8.06 -39.56 7.96
N ILE A 478 6.83 -39.08 8.12
CA ILE A 478 5.64 -39.94 8.30
C ILE A 478 5.50 -40.88 7.09
N VAL A 479 5.59 -40.33 5.88
CA VAL A 479 5.49 -41.09 4.64
C VAL A 479 6.62 -42.11 4.48
N ALA A 480 7.86 -41.75 4.84
CA ALA A 480 9.02 -42.63 4.73
C ALA A 480 8.95 -43.82 5.70
N LEU A 481 8.41 -43.62 6.90
CA LEU A 481 8.26 -44.68 7.90
C LEU A 481 7.00 -45.56 7.69
N THR A 482 6.08 -45.16 6.82
CA THR A 482 4.80 -45.85 6.61
C THR A 482 4.62 -46.36 5.19
N ILE A 483 4.57 -45.47 4.20
CA ILE A 483 4.25 -45.78 2.80
C ILE A 483 5.40 -46.57 2.17
N ILE A 484 6.63 -46.12 2.36
CA ILE A 484 7.78 -46.75 1.72
C ILE A 484 7.94 -48.22 2.12
N PRO A 485 7.98 -48.61 3.41
CA PRO A 485 8.07 -50.01 3.78
C PRO A 485 6.85 -50.82 3.32
N ALA A 486 5.64 -50.25 3.36
CA ALA A 486 4.43 -50.93 2.90
C ALA A 486 4.48 -51.24 1.40
N PHE A 487 4.83 -50.26 0.56
CA PHE A 487 4.94 -50.43 -0.88
C PHE A 487 6.16 -51.27 -1.27
N SER A 488 7.31 -51.06 -0.62
CA SER A 488 8.54 -51.83 -0.85
C SER A 488 8.36 -53.33 -0.57
N SER A 489 7.58 -53.69 0.44
CA SER A 489 7.30 -55.09 0.77
C SER A 489 6.50 -55.85 -0.30
N ARG A 490 5.81 -55.13 -1.20
CA ARG A 490 4.92 -55.73 -2.23
C ARG A 490 5.38 -55.47 -3.66
N PHE A 491 5.96 -54.31 -3.95
CA PHE A 491 6.27 -53.86 -5.32
C PHE A 491 7.72 -54.08 -5.74
N LEU A 492 8.67 -54.18 -4.79
CA LEU A 492 10.03 -54.61 -5.12
C LEU A 492 10.00 -56.12 -5.40
N ARG A 493 10.46 -56.56 -6.58
CA ARG A 493 10.74 -57.97 -6.88
C ARG A 493 12.22 -58.25 -6.75
N ASP A 494 12.54 -59.52 -6.53
CA ASP A 494 13.91 -60.01 -6.46
C ASP A 494 14.66 -59.74 -7.77
N GLN A 495 15.90 -59.24 -7.67
CA GLN A 495 16.73 -58.88 -8.83
C GLN A 495 17.43 -60.09 -9.47
N SER A 496 17.39 -61.26 -8.86
CA SER A 496 18.07 -62.46 -9.37
C SER A 496 17.51 -63.01 -10.70
N GLN A 497 16.39 -62.49 -11.22
CA GLN A 497 15.73 -63.04 -12.43
C GLN A 497 15.45 -62.08 -13.60
N SER A 498 15.92 -60.83 -13.61
CA SER A 498 15.67 -59.95 -14.77
C SER A 498 16.84 -59.94 -15.76
N ARG A 499 16.86 -60.86 -16.73
CA ARG A 499 17.63 -60.71 -17.97
C ARG A 499 17.17 -59.40 -18.66
N LYS A 500 17.93 -58.32 -18.50
CA LYS A 500 17.71 -57.07 -19.25
C LYS A 500 18.42 -57.19 -20.61
N ASN A 501 17.68 -57.18 -21.72
CA ASN A 501 18.22 -57.02 -23.07
C ASN A 501 17.96 -55.59 -23.58
N GLY A 502 18.97 -54.87 -24.09
CA GLY A 502 18.84 -53.59 -24.81
C GLY A 502 19.73 -52.44 -24.33
N ILE A 503 19.52 -51.23 -24.86
CA ILE A 503 20.27 -49.98 -24.56
C ILE A 503 20.39 -49.70 -23.04
N MET A 504 19.39 -50.11 -22.26
CA MET A 504 19.38 -49.96 -20.80
C MET A 504 20.51 -50.74 -20.10
N THR A 505 20.89 -51.92 -20.59
CA THR A 505 22.04 -52.67 -20.06
C THR A 505 23.37 -51.98 -20.34
N PHE A 506 23.51 -51.31 -21.49
CA PHE A 506 24.72 -50.56 -21.83
C PHE A 506 24.90 -49.33 -20.94
N LEU A 507 23.82 -48.57 -20.72
CA LEU A 507 23.79 -47.43 -19.78
C LEU A 507 24.08 -47.89 -18.35
N ASP A 508 23.48 -49.00 -17.91
CA ASP A 508 23.70 -49.61 -16.61
C ASP A 508 25.18 -49.96 -16.38
N HIS A 509 25.85 -50.61 -17.35
CA HIS A 509 27.27 -50.99 -17.22
C HIS A 509 28.21 -49.78 -17.26
N LYS A 510 27.93 -48.77 -18.09
CA LYS A 510 28.73 -47.54 -18.11
C LYS A 510 28.61 -46.76 -16.80
N MET A 511 27.39 -46.60 -16.27
CA MET A 511 27.17 -45.93 -14.99
C MET A 511 27.80 -46.70 -13.82
N ALA A 512 27.73 -48.03 -13.82
CA ALA A 512 28.40 -48.85 -12.81
C ALA A 512 29.91 -48.57 -12.76
N LYS A 513 30.59 -48.56 -13.91
CA LYS A 513 32.02 -48.25 -13.99
C LYS A 513 32.38 -46.84 -13.53
N ILE A 514 31.51 -45.86 -13.79
CA ILE A 514 31.70 -44.48 -13.32
C ILE A 514 31.58 -44.42 -11.81
N LEU A 515 30.57 -45.07 -11.22
CA LEU A 515 30.37 -45.12 -9.78
C LEU A 515 31.53 -45.85 -9.08
N GLU A 516 31.99 -46.97 -9.63
CA GLU A 516 33.15 -47.71 -9.12
C GLU A 516 34.44 -46.86 -9.20
N GLY A 517 34.63 -46.12 -10.30
CA GLY A 517 35.74 -45.18 -10.42
C GLY A 517 35.69 -44.03 -9.40
N LEU A 518 34.49 -43.50 -9.13
CA LEU A 518 34.26 -42.49 -8.09
C LEU A 518 34.51 -43.06 -6.68
N GLU A 519 34.07 -44.30 -6.42
CA GLU A 519 34.30 -44.99 -5.15
C GLU A 519 35.80 -45.19 -4.90
N ILE A 520 36.54 -45.72 -5.88
CA ILE A 520 37.99 -45.90 -5.79
C ILE A 520 38.70 -44.56 -5.56
N SER A 521 38.32 -43.53 -6.32
CA SER A 521 38.90 -42.18 -6.19
C SER A 521 38.61 -41.58 -4.82
N TYR A 522 37.38 -41.72 -4.33
CA TYR A 522 36.97 -41.27 -3.00
C TYR A 522 37.75 -42.01 -1.90
N THR A 523 37.85 -43.34 -1.97
CA THR A 523 38.60 -44.15 -0.99
C THR A 523 40.08 -43.80 -0.97
N GLN A 524 40.69 -43.58 -2.14
CA GLN A 524 42.09 -43.14 -2.24
C GLN A 524 42.29 -41.74 -1.63
N ALA A 525 41.41 -40.79 -1.94
CA ALA A 525 41.45 -39.45 -1.38
C ALA A 525 41.26 -39.47 0.15
N LEU A 526 40.29 -40.26 0.63
CA LEU A 526 40.02 -40.44 2.05
C LEU A 526 41.22 -41.05 2.78
N ASN A 527 41.81 -42.12 2.25
CA ASN A 527 43.00 -42.74 2.83
C ASN A 527 44.18 -41.74 2.87
N THR A 528 44.34 -40.92 1.83
CA THR A 528 45.37 -39.89 1.79
C THR A 528 45.16 -38.82 2.86
N LEU A 529 43.92 -38.35 3.04
CA LEU A 529 43.52 -37.38 4.06
C LEU A 529 43.69 -37.95 5.48
N LEU A 530 43.25 -39.20 5.71
CA LEU A 530 43.36 -39.88 7.01
C LEU A 530 44.81 -40.20 7.38
N ASN A 531 45.69 -40.43 6.40
CA ASN A 531 47.13 -40.61 6.65
C ASN A 531 47.85 -39.28 6.94
N HIS A 532 47.27 -38.14 6.56
CA HIS A 532 47.86 -36.80 6.72
C HIS A 532 46.98 -35.86 7.56
N LYS A 533 46.39 -36.37 8.64
CA LYS A 533 45.37 -35.68 9.48
C LYS A 533 45.72 -34.22 9.80
N ILE A 534 46.95 -33.94 10.23
CA ILE A 534 47.39 -32.59 10.59
C ILE A 534 47.42 -31.66 9.36
N LYS A 535 47.96 -32.13 8.23
CA LYS A 535 47.99 -31.35 6.98
C LYS A 535 46.58 -31.12 6.44
N SER A 536 45.68 -32.10 6.58
CA SER A 536 44.28 -31.98 6.19
C SER A 536 43.53 -30.93 7.03
N ILE A 537 43.73 -30.93 8.36
CA ILE A 537 43.14 -29.91 9.26
C ILE A 537 43.71 -28.53 8.94
N LEU A 538 45.02 -28.40 8.77
CA LEU A 538 45.65 -27.13 8.36
C LEU A 538 45.12 -26.64 7.02
N SER A 539 45.02 -27.52 6.02
CA SER A 539 44.45 -27.18 4.72
C SER A 539 42.99 -26.73 4.83
N PHE A 540 42.20 -27.36 5.70
CA PHE A 540 40.82 -26.96 5.95
C PHE A 540 40.76 -25.57 6.61
N ILE A 541 41.59 -25.31 7.62
CA ILE A 541 41.66 -24.00 8.28
C ILE A 541 42.10 -22.92 7.29
N ILE A 542 43.11 -23.19 6.46
CA ILE A 542 43.57 -22.27 5.41
C ILE A 542 42.44 -22.02 4.40
N PHE A 543 41.72 -23.05 3.98
CA PHE A 543 40.59 -22.93 3.08
C PHE A 543 39.46 -22.08 3.68
N VAL A 544 39.11 -22.30 4.94
CA VAL A 544 38.12 -21.48 5.66
C VAL A 544 38.61 -20.04 5.81
N GLY A 545 39.89 -19.81 6.10
CA GLY A 545 40.50 -18.48 6.17
C GLY A 545 40.47 -17.74 4.83
N LEU A 546 40.78 -18.44 3.73
CA LEU A 546 40.68 -17.91 2.37
C LEU A 546 39.23 -17.55 2.01
N ILE A 547 38.26 -18.41 2.35
CA ILE A 547 36.83 -18.13 2.16
C ILE A 547 36.42 -16.91 2.99
N SER A 548 36.88 -16.79 4.24
CA SER A 548 36.59 -15.64 5.09
C SER A 548 37.12 -14.32 4.49
N LEU A 549 38.24 -14.36 3.77
CA LEU A 549 38.77 -13.20 3.06
C LEU A 549 37.83 -12.78 1.90
N LEU A 550 37.20 -13.75 1.23
CA LEU A 550 36.26 -13.50 0.14
C LEU A 550 34.96 -12.83 0.60
N VAL A 551 34.56 -12.99 1.87
CA VAL A 551 33.35 -12.35 2.43
C VAL A 551 33.41 -10.82 2.33
N HIS A 552 34.60 -10.21 2.38
CA HIS A 552 34.77 -8.76 2.25
C HIS A 552 34.45 -8.22 0.85
N PHE A 553 34.37 -9.09 -0.17
CA PHE A 553 34.00 -8.71 -1.53
C PHE A 553 32.50 -8.87 -1.81
N ILE A 554 31.73 -9.41 -0.86
CA ILE A 554 30.29 -9.60 -0.99
C ILE A 554 29.58 -8.34 -0.50
N GLY A 555 28.93 -7.62 -1.41
CA GLY A 555 28.08 -6.49 -1.05
C GLY A 555 26.83 -6.95 -0.29
N PHE A 556 26.41 -6.16 0.70
CA PHE A 556 25.16 -6.38 1.41
C PHE A 556 24.02 -5.58 0.76
N ASP A 557 22.97 -6.27 0.31
CA ASP A 557 21.76 -5.65 -0.19
C ASP A 557 20.55 -6.26 0.55
N TYR A 558 19.78 -5.42 1.24
CA TYR A 558 18.64 -5.87 2.07
C TYR A 558 17.59 -6.65 1.26
N MET A 559 17.34 -6.23 0.01
CA MET A 559 16.48 -6.93 -0.95
C MET A 559 16.88 -6.57 -2.40
N PRO A 560 16.84 -7.54 -3.35
CA PRO A 560 17.14 -7.28 -4.75
C PRO A 560 16.07 -6.40 -5.40
N THR A 561 16.45 -5.59 -6.39
CA THR A 561 15.48 -4.83 -7.20
C THR A 561 14.87 -5.74 -8.26
N THR A 562 13.54 -5.90 -8.24
CA THR A 562 12.79 -6.63 -9.27
C THR A 562 12.20 -5.69 -10.30
N ASP A 563 12.11 -6.15 -11.55
CA ASP A 563 11.36 -5.44 -12.59
C ASP A 563 9.86 -5.75 -12.45
N GLU A 564 9.08 -4.77 -12.01
CA GLU A 564 7.62 -4.91 -11.83
C GLU A 564 6.81 -4.45 -13.05
N GLY A 565 7.46 -3.98 -14.13
CA GLY A 565 6.76 -3.45 -15.29
C GLY A 565 5.96 -2.18 -15.01
N GLU A 566 6.27 -1.43 -13.94
CA GLU A 566 5.62 -0.17 -13.61
C GLU A 566 6.67 0.96 -13.48
N ILE A 567 6.41 2.11 -14.09
CA ILE A 567 7.17 3.36 -13.88
C ILE A 567 6.23 4.39 -13.26
N ARG A 568 6.73 5.14 -12.28
CA ARG A 568 6.02 6.27 -11.68
C ARG A 568 6.79 7.56 -11.91
N ILE A 569 6.08 8.54 -12.43
CA ILE A 569 6.51 9.93 -12.54
C ILE A 569 5.79 10.73 -11.45
N ASN A 570 6.53 11.42 -10.59
CA ASN A 570 5.97 12.39 -9.64
C ASN A 570 6.50 13.78 -10.00
N GLY A 571 5.62 14.77 -9.99
CA GLY A 571 5.93 16.15 -10.30
C GLY A 571 5.24 17.09 -9.31
N ASP A 572 6.01 17.95 -8.65
CA ASP A 572 5.51 19.05 -7.82
C ASP A 572 6.00 20.38 -8.44
N LEU A 573 5.06 21.29 -8.73
CA LEU A 573 5.37 22.67 -9.12
C LEU A 573 5.57 23.55 -7.89
N GLU A 574 5.81 24.84 -8.11
CA GLU A 574 5.82 25.82 -7.01
C GLU A 574 4.47 25.83 -6.28
N ILE A 575 4.53 25.99 -4.98
CA ILE A 575 3.37 25.91 -4.10
C ILE A 575 2.47 27.13 -4.34
N GLY A 576 1.15 26.90 -4.39
CA GLY A 576 0.17 27.91 -4.83
C GLY A 576 -0.11 27.90 -6.34
N THR A 577 0.62 27.09 -7.12
CA THR A 577 0.28 26.86 -8.53
C THR A 577 -1.09 26.18 -8.65
N SER A 578 -1.96 26.70 -9.50
CA SER A 578 -3.29 26.14 -9.72
C SER A 578 -3.24 24.76 -10.36
N VAL A 579 -4.23 23.92 -10.08
CA VAL A 579 -4.29 22.56 -10.61
C VAL A 579 -4.30 22.52 -12.15
N GLU A 580 -4.83 23.55 -12.82
CA GLU A 580 -4.89 23.66 -14.29
C GLU A 580 -3.51 23.91 -14.91
N VAL A 581 -2.65 24.67 -14.24
CA VAL A 581 -1.27 24.87 -14.71
C VAL A 581 -0.49 23.56 -14.58
N THR A 582 -0.65 22.87 -13.45
CA THR A 582 -0.11 21.52 -13.23
C THR A 582 -0.62 20.54 -14.29
N ASP A 583 -1.90 20.62 -14.66
CA ASP A 583 -2.53 19.85 -15.75
C ASP A 583 -1.82 20.02 -17.09
N LYS A 584 -1.56 21.27 -17.48
CA LYS A 584 -0.87 21.58 -18.74
C LYS A 584 0.54 20.97 -18.78
N ARG A 585 1.29 21.01 -17.67
CA ARG A 585 2.64 20.42 -17.60
C ARG A 585 2.61 18.90 -17.71
N PHE A 586 1.68 18.24 -17.02
CA PHE A 586 1.53 16.79 -17.14
C PHE A 586 1.03 16.33 -18.51
N ARG A 587 0.22 17.13 -19.23
CA ARG A 587 -0.15 16.83 -20.62
C ARG A 587 1.04 16.81 -21.57
N LEU A 588 2.03 17.69 -21.36
CA LEU A 588 3.27 17.64 -22.12
C LEU A 588 4.01 16.32 -21.87
N ILE A 589 4.13 15.91 -20.61
CA ILE A 589 4.73 14.62 -20.23
C ILE A 589 4.00 13.46 -20.92
N GLU A 590 2.65 13.44 -20.88
CA GLU A 590 1.84 12.40 -21.53
C GLU A 590 2.10 12.32 -23.04
N LYS A 591 2.22 13.48 -23.69
CA LYS A 591 2.47 13.58 -25.12
C LYS A 591 3.83 12.99 -25.49
N VAL A 592 4.90 13.43 -24.82
CA VAL A 592 6.27 12.94 -25.07
C VAL A 592 6.34 11.43 -24.86
N ILE A 593 5.74 10.93 -23.77
CA ILE A 593 5.76 9.50 -23.44
C ILE A 593 5.01 8.68 -24.48
N LYS A 594 3.85 9.16 -24.94
CA LYS A 594 3.06 8.47 -25.96
C LYS A 594 3.76 8.44 -27.32
N GLU A 595 4.40 9.54 -27.71
CA GLU A 595 5.07 9.69 -29.02
C GLU A 595 6.38 8.90 -29.09
N GLU A 596 7.19 8.91 -28.03
CA GLU A 596 8.56 8.35 -28.06
C GLU A 596 8.66 6.95 -27.44
N PHE A 597 7.80 6.61 -26.48
CA PHE A 597 7.89 5.35 -25.71
C PHE A 597 6.64 4.46 -25.83
N GLY A 598 5.69 4.82 -26.70
CA GLY A 598 4.41 4.11 -26.85
C GLY A 598 4.54 2.62 -27.17
N ASN A 599 5.63 2.18 -27.80
CA ASN A 599 5.86 0.76 -28.11
C ASN A 599 6.10 -0.11 -26.86
N SER A 600 6.69 0.46 -25.81
CA SER A 600 7.05 -0.25 -24.57
C SER A 600 5.97 -0.13 -23.48
N ILE A 601 4.92 0.64 -23.73
CA ILE A 601 3.88 1.00 -22.76
C ILE A 601 2.57 0.31 -23.12
N ASP A 602 1.93 -0.33 -22.15
CA ASP A 602 0.60 -0.91 -22.29
C ASP A 602 -0.48 0.11 -21.95
N SER A 603 -0.36 0.77 -20.79
CA SER A 603 -1.29 1.81 -20.37
C SER A 603 -0.65 2.83 -19.44
N MET A 604 -1.23 4.02 -19.37
CA MET A 604 -0.82 5.06 -18.43
C MET A 604 -2.05 5.71 -17.81
N PHE A 605 -1.92 6.11 -16.54
CA PHE A 605 -2.88 6.99 -15.91
C PHE A 605 -2.19 8.11 -15.16
N THR A 606 -2.80 9.27 -15.18
CA THR A 606 -2.29 10.48 -14.54
C THR A 606 -3.31 10.96 -13.53
N ARG A 607 -2.84 11.39 -12.37
CA ARG A 607 -3.63 12.02 -11.33
C ARG A 607 -2.93 13.29 -10.85
N ILE A 608 -3.68 14.39 -10.87
CA ILE A 608 -3.24 15.72 -10.45
C ILE A 608 -4.16 16.19 -9.34
N GLY A 609 -3.63 16.92 -8.37
CA GLY A 609 -4.31 17.15 -7.11
C GLY A 609 -4.14 15.93 -6.22
N ARG A 610 -2.97 15.83 -5.57
CA ARG A 610 -2.66 14.68 -4.72
C ARG A 610 -3.31 14.87 -3.35
N GLY A 611 -4.22 13.97 -2.98
CA GLY A 611 -4.93 13.99 -1.69
C GLY A 611 -5.06 12.61 -1.07
N GLY A 612 -5.18 12.57 0.26
CA GLY A 612 -5.26 11.37 1.09
C GLY A 612 -5.20 11.76 2.57
N TYR A 613 -4.27 11.17 3.33
CA TYR A 613 -3.92 11.64 4.69
C TYR A 613 -3.40 13.10 4.70
N ARG A 614 -2.66 13.50 3.65
CA ARG A 614 -2.25 14.91 3.46
C ARG A 614 -3.38 15.73 2.85
N ARG A 615 -3.41 17.03 3.17
CA ARG A 615 -4.27 18.01 2.47
C ARG A 615 -4.04 17.90 0.96
N LEU A 616 -5.10 18.14 0.20
CA LEU A 616 -5.05 18.14 -1.25
C LEU A 616 -4.03 19.17 -1.75
N GLN A 617 -3.01 18.71 -2.47
CA GLN A 617 -1.96 19.55 -3.06
C GLN A 617 -2.23 19.69 -4.56
N GLU A 618 -2.71 20.85 -4.98
CA GLU A 618 -3.09 21.17 -6.37
C GLU A 618 -1.86 21.30 -7.30
N GLN A 619 -0.74 21.75 -6.76
CA GLN A 619 0.55 21.86 -7.45
C GLN A 619 1.24 20.50 -7.70
N SER A 620 0.69 19.41 -7.15
CA SER A 620 1.31 18.09 -7.18
C SER A 620 0.52 17.12 -8.05
N GLY A 621 1.25 16.31 -8.81
CA GLY A 621 0.69 15.24 -9.63
C GLY A 621 1.59 14.01 -9.69
N TYR A 622 1.00 12.90 -10.10
CA TYR A 622 1.77 11.72 -10.49
C TYR A 622 1.15 11.05 -11.70
N MET A 623 2.01 10.42 -12.50
CA MET A 623 1.66 9.55 -13.59
C MET A 623 2.20 8.15 -13.29
N ASN A 624 1.35 7.16 -13.48
CA ASN A 624 1.71 5.76 -13.43
C ASN A 624 1.67 5.20 -14.85
N ILE A 625 2.73 4.50 -15.23
CA ILE A 625 2.91 3.90 -16.55
C ILE A 625 3.07 2.40 -16.32
N ILE A 626 2.22 1.61 -16.97
CA ILE A 626 2.32 0.16 -17.05
C ILE A 626 3.05 -0.16 -18.34
N LEU A 627 4.17 -0.86 -18.20
CA LEU A 627 4.99 -1.34 -19.29
C LEU A 627 4.43 -2.66 -19.80
N LYS A 628 4.74 -2.97 -21.05
CA LYS A 628 4.58 -4.33 -21.58
C LYS A 628 5.52 -5.29 -20.87
N ASP A 629 5.27 -6.58 -21.05
CA ASP A 629 6.09 -7.63 -20.47
C ASP A 629 7.54 -7.51 -20.93
N LEU A 630 8.49 -7.94 -20.09
CA LEU A 630 9.92 -7.83 -20.37
C LEU A 630 10.33 -8.55 -21.67
N GLY A 631 9.58 -9.57 -22.11
CA GLY A 631 9.81 -10.23 -23.40
C GLY A 631 9.40 -9.42 -24.63
N GLU A 632 8.62 -8.35 -24.45
CA GLU A 632 8.11 -7.45 -25.51
C GLU A 632 8.79 -6.07 -25.49
N ARG A 633 9.83 -5.88 -24.66
CA ARG A 633 10.60 -4.64 -24.56
C ARG A 633 12.08 -4.93 -24.34
N GLU A 634 12.94 -4.02 -24.81
CA GLU A 634 14.40 -4.19 -24.72
C GLU A 634 14.97 -3.80 -23.35
N ASN A 635 14.41 -2.75 -22.73
CA ASN A 635 14.96 -2.18 -21.50
C ASN A 635 14.20 -2.64 -20.27
N THR A 636 14.91 -2.75 -19.15
CA THR A 636 14.27 -2.95 -17.83
C THR A 636 13.48 -1.71 -17.41
N SER A 637 12.55 -1.85 -16.45
CA SER A 637 11.76 -0.72 -15.94
C SER A 637 12.64 0.37 -15.34
N LYS A 638 13.78 0.00 -14.73
CA LYS A 638 14.76 0.93 -14.16
C LYS A 638 15.51 1.70 -15.24
N GLU A 639 16.03 1.00 -16.26
CA GLU A 639 16.70 1.62 -17.40
C GLU A 639 15.76 2.58 -18.14
N LEU A 640 14.54 2.12 -18.45
CA LEU A 640 13.56 2.94 -19.14
C LEU A 640 13.14 4.16 -18.31
N ALA A 641 13.06 4.03 -16.98
CA ALA A 641 12.81 5.18 -16.11
C ALA A 641 13.92 6.23 -16.19
N GLU A 642 15.20 5.83 -16.23
CA GLU A 642 16.32 6.77 -16.38
C GLU A 642 16.37 7.39 -17.79
N ILE A 643 16.06 6.62 -18.84
CA ILE A 643 15.95 7.14 -20.22
C ILE A 643 14.84 8.19 -20.30
N ILE A 644 13.64 7.88 -19.80
CA ILE A 644 12.49 8.80 -19.73
C ILE A 644 12.85 10.03 -18.91
N LYS A 645 13.52 9.87 -17.77
CA LYS A 645 13.98 10.99 -16.92
C LYS A 645 14.87 11.94 -17.70
N LYS A 646 15.92 11.41 -18.35
CA LYS A 646 16.90 12.20 -19.10
C LYS A 646 16.21 12.97 -20.23
N ARG A 647 15.35 12.29 -20.99
CA ARG A 647 14.61 12.88 -22.11
C ARG A 647 13.64 13.97 -21.66
N LEU A 648 12.88 13.75 -20.59
CA LEU A 648 11.94 14.76 -20.08
C LEU A 648 12.65 16.01 -19.55
N LEU A 649 13.86 15.88 -18.99
CA LEU A 649 14.65 17.02 -18.50
C LEU A 649 15.27 17.90 -19.61
N GLU A 650 15.18 17.49 -20.87
CA GLU A 650 15.56 18.32 -22.03
C GLU A 650 14.53 19.41 -22.31
N PHE A 651 13.27 19.23 -21.89
CA PHE A 651 12.19 20.19 -22.06
C PHE A 651 12.23 21.27 -20.96
N PRO A 652 12.31 22.57 -21.31
CA PRO A 652 12.34 23.67 -20.33
C PRO A 652 11.16 23.67 -19.37
N GLU A 653 9.95 23.33 -19.84
CA GLU A 653 8.72 23.31 -19.05
C GLU A 653 8.75 22.23 -17.96
N ILE A 654 9.57 21.19 -18.11
CA ILE A 654 9.75 20.14 -17.10
C ILE A 654 10.75 20.60 -16.02
N ARG A 655 11.64 21.53 -16.33
CA ARG A 655 12.57 22.12 -15.35
C ARG A 655 11.87 23.08 -14.37
N GLU A 656 10.64 23.49 -14.66
CA GLU A 656 9.79 24.26 -13.74
C GLU A 656 9.29 23.44 -12.54
N PHE A 657 9.32 22.10 -12.62
CA PHE A 657 9.00 21.27 -11.47
C PHE A 657 10.06 21.44 -10.38
N THR A 658 9.64 21.97 -9.23
CA THR A 658 10.47 22.05 -8.02
C THR A 658 10.88 20.66 -7.56
N ARG A 659 10.05 19.65 -7.80
CA ARG A 659 10.38 18.24 -7.63
C ARG A 659 9.91 17.44 -8.82
N PHE A 660 10.85 16.80 -9.50
CA PHE A 660 10.56 15.88 -10.58
C PHE A 660 11.26 14.55 -10.36
N ARG A 661 10.51 13.45 -10.36
CA ARG A 661 11.05 12.10 -10.17
C ARG A 661 10.43 11.13 -11.17
N VAL A 662 11.27 10.41 -11.88
CA VAL A 662 10.90 9.23 -12.67
C VAL A 662 11.64 8.05 -12.07
N ARG A 663 10.92 7.03 -11.61
CA ARG A 663 11.53 5.83 -11.02
C ARG A 663 10.72 4.60 -11.40
N SER A 664 11.38 3.46 -11.55
CA SER A 664 10.68 2.18 -11.55
C SER A 664 9.96 2.02 -10.21
N ARG A 665 8.73 1.52 -10.26
CA ARG A 665 7.94 1.32 -9.05
C ARG A 665 8.35 -0.02 -8.44
N SER A 666 8.65 0.00 -7.15
CA SER A 666 8.62 -1.21 -6.32
C SER A 666 7.29 -1.29 -5.57
N LEU A 667 6.82 -2.50 -5.30
CA LEU A 667 5.64 -2.84 -4.54
C LEU A 667 5.63 -1.99 -3.29
N PHE A 668 4.47 -1.41 -3.00
CA PHE A 668 4.30 -0.53 -1.85
C PHE A 668 4.77 -1.21 -0.55
N LEU A 669 4.56 -2.52 -0.44
CA LEU A 669 5.04 -3.31 0.69
C LEU A 669 6.57 -3.45 0.73
N LEU A 670 7.23 -3.80 -0.39
CA LEU A 670 8.69 -3.87 -0.46
C LEU A 670 9.35 -2.53 -0.10
N ARG A 671 8.71 -1.41 -0.47
CA ARG A 671 9.17 -0.06 -0.13
C ARG A 671 9.02 0.24 1.36
N MET A 672 7.95 -0.26 1.99
CA MET A 672 7.74 -0.11 3.43
C MET A 672 8.72 -0.96 4.23
N LEU A 673 8.99 -2.19 3.77
CA LEU A 673 10.03 -3.08 4.30
C LEU A 673 11.43 -2.48 4.22
N ARG A 674 11.71 -1.66 3.20
CA ARG A 674 13.02 -1.00 3.01
C ARG A 674 13.16 0.32 3.78
N GLY A 675 12.23 0.65 4.68
CA GLY A 675 12.29 1.88 5.48
C GLY A 675 11.89 3.17 4.73
N GLY A 676 11.24 3.08 3.57
CA GLY A 676 10.78 4.23 2.79
C GLY A 676 11.46 4.39 1.41
N GLU A 677 11.24 5.54 0.76
CA GLU A 677 11.81 5.85 -0.57
C GLU A 677 13.24 6.39 -0.53
N ASP A 678 13.65 6.93 0.60
CA ASP A 678 14.90 7.64 0.79
C ASP A 678 15.81 6.81 1.70
N ARG A 679 16.98 6.42 1.18
CA ARG A 679 17.93 5.53 1.89
C ARG A 679 18.67 6.26 3.00
N ILE A 680 18.75 7.59 2.91
CA ILE A 680 19.31 8.50 3.93
C ILE A 680 18.15 9.31 4.50
N SER A 681 18.04 9.36 5.83
CA SER A 681 17.12 10.25 6.55
C SER A 681 17.83 10.83 7.78
N LEU A 682 18.22 12.10 7.75
CA LEU A 682 18.78 12.78 8.92
C LEU A 682 17.65 13.50 9.67
N GLU A 683 17.48 13.21 10.95
CA GLU A 683 16.50 13.86 11.82
C GLU A 683 17.19 15.01 12.58
N LEU A 684 16.99 16.25 12.13
CA LEU A 684 17.44 17.42 12.86
C LEU A 684 16.38 17.81 13.89
N ARG A 685 16.73 17.74 15.18
CA ARG A 685 15.86 18.06 16.32
C ARG A 685 16.19 19.43 16.87
N GLY A 686 15.17 20.19 17.25
CA GLY A 686 15.32 21.49 17.90
C GLY A 686 14.04 22.31 17.94
N HIS A 687 13.98 23.30 18.84
CA HIS A 687 12.74 24.05 19.14
C HIS A 687 12.44 25.17 18.13
N ASP A 688 13.46 25.91 17.68
CA ASP A 688 13.30 27.10 16.83
C ASP A 688 13.17 26.73 15.34
N LEU A 689 12.01 27.03 14.76
CA LEU A 689 11.71 26.63 13.38
C LEU A 689 12.61 27.32 12.35
N LYS A 690 13.06 28.56 12.60
CA LYS A 690 13.87 29.37 11.68
C LYS A 690 15.33 28.96 11.74
N LYS A 691 15.91 28.86 12.94
CA LYS A 691 17.29 28.42 13.12
C LYS A 691 17.50 26.99 12.58
N GLY A 692 16.55 26.09 12.86
CA GLY A 692 16.58 24.72 12.35
C GLY A 692 16.57 24.64 10.81
N LYS A 693 15.81 25.51 10.13
CA LYS A 693 15.82 25.58 8.66
C LYS A 693 17.20 25.98 8.13
N THR A 694 17.78 27.05 8.65
CA THR A 694 19.12 27.53 8.22
C THR A 694 20.18 26.45 8.45
N LEU A 695 20.10 25.73 9.56
CA LEU A 695 21.02 24.63 9.87
C LEU A 695 20.82 23.44 8.92
N ALA A 696 19.58 23.04 8.63
CA ALA A 696 19.27 22.00 7.66
C ALA A 696 19.79 22.36 6.25
N GLU A 697 19.69 23.63 5.84
CA GLU A 697 20.23 24.13 4.57
C GLU A 697 21.75 24.08 4.54
N LYS A 698 22.42 24.45 5.64
CA LYS A 698 23.88 24.30 5.77
C LYS A 698 24.33 22.84 5.67
N ILE A 699 23.64 21.93 6.37
CA ILE A 699 23.91 20.47 6.30
C ILE A 699 23.73 19.97 4.86
N LYS A 700 22.61 20.34 4.22
CA LYS A 700 22.34 19.98 2.82
C LYS A 700 23.45 20.49 1.89
N ALA A 701 23.88 21.74 2.04
CA ALA A 701 24.94 22.34 1.20
C ALA A 701 26.28 21.63 1.38
N LYS A 702 26.66 21.29 2.62
CA LYS A 702 27.89 20.54 2.92
C LYS A 702 27.87 19.14 2.30
N LEU A 703 26.73 18.45 2.37
CA LEU A 703 26.58 17.10 1.82
C LEU A 703 26.62 17.07 0.29
N ILE A 704 26.10 18.10 -0.40
CA ILE A 704 26.11 18.17 -1.87
C ILE A 704 27.46 18.65 -2.42
N GLY A 705 28.22 19.45 -1.66
CA GLY A 705 29.46 20.07 -2.12
C GLY A 705 29.19 21.18 -3.13
N VAL A 706 28.91 22.39 -2.65
CA VAL A 706 28.67 23.55 -3.52
C VAL A 706 30.02 24.12 -4.03
N LYS A 707 30.18 24.20 -5.36
CA LYS A 707 31.35 24.85 -5.98
C LYS A 707 31.38 26.34 -5.61
N GLY A 708 32.44 26.79 -4.93
CA GLY A 708 32.69 28.21 -4.64
C GLY A 708 32.83 28.60 -3.16
N VAL A 709 32.80 27.63 -2.22
CA VAL A 709 33.09 27.85 -0.79
C VAL A 709 34.27 26.95 -0.40
N GLU A 710 35.34 27.53 0.15
CA GLU A 710 36.54 26.78 0.56
C GLU A 710 36.19 25.69 1.61
N GLY A 711 36.71 24.47 1.43
CA GLY A 711 36.55 23.35 2.38
C GLY A 711 35.28 22.49 2.24
N MET A 712 34.58 22.53 1.09
CA MET A 712 33.38 21.71 0.84
C MET A 712 33.58 20.66 -0.27
N GLU A 713 34.27 19.55 0.03
CA GLU A 713 34.13 18.33 -0.77
C GLU A 713 32.80 17.65 -0.43
N GLY A 714 31.89 17.54 -1.39
CA GLY A 714 30.61 16.86 -1.21
C GLY A 714 30.77 15.36 -1.10
N VAL A 715 29.87 14.70 -0.38
CA VAL A 715 29.90 13.23 -0.23
C VAL A 715 29.49 12.59 -1.55
N LYS A 716 30.43 11.92 -2.22
CA LYS A 716 30.16 11.21 -3.49
C LYS A 716 29.12 10.10 -3.27
N GLY A 717 28.13 10.03 -4.17
CA GLY A 717 27.09 8.98 -4.16
C GLY A 717 25.76 9.40 -3.49
N ILE A 718 25.65 10.60 -2.92
CA ILE A 718 24.36 11.14 -2.48
C ILE A 718 23.60 11.69 -3.69
N THR A 719 22.35 11.30 -3.83
CA THR A 719 21.44 11.80 -4.88
C THR A 719 20.16 12.35 -4.27
N ASP A 720 19.55 13.33 -4.93
CA ASP A 720 18.21 13.83 -4.58
C ASP A 720 18.04 14.27 -3.11
N LEU A 721 19.02 14.93 -2.49
CA LEU A 721 18.96 15.38 -1.09
C LEU A 721 17.93 16.52 -0.89
N ARG A 722 17.08 16.39 0.13
CA ARG A 722 15.90 17.25 0.36
C ARG A 722 15.76 17.57 1.83
N ILE A 723 15.12 18.69 2.13
CA ILE A 723 14.68 19.05 3.47
C ILE A 723 13.16 18.90 3.46
N SER A 724 12.58 18.25 4.47
CA SER A 724 11.13 18.03 4.55
C SER A 724 10.35 19.34 4.74
N ARG A 725 10.99 20.32 5.39
CA ARG A 725 10.45 21.66 5.59
C ARG A 725 10.52 22.47 4.29
N GLU A 726 9.36 22.61 3.65
CA GLU A 726 9.14 23.44 2.45
C GLU A 726 8.99 24.92 2.81
N GLU A 727 9.27 25.81 1.85
CA GLU A 727 8.96 27.23 2.01
C GLU A 727 7.45 27.44 2.11
N GLY A 728 7.05 28.27 3.08
CA GLY A 728 5.67 28.67 3.30
C GLY A 728 4.96 29.24 2.09
N ASN A 729 3.64 29.00 2.00
CA ASN A 729 2.81 29.79 1.10
C ASN A 729 2.83 31.27 1.51
N LEU A 730 2.66 32.13 0.51
CA LEU A 730 2.27 33.50 0.77
C LEU A 730 0.81 33.47 1.24
N GLU A 731 0.59 33.81 2.49
CA GLU A 731 -0.74 33.85 3.09
C GLU A 731 -1.14 35.30 3.38
N TYR A 732 -2.44 35.55 3.40
CA TYR A 732 -3.00 36.83 3.78
C TYR A 732 -3.79 36.66 5.07
N THR A 733 -3.25 37.17 6.17
CA THR A 733 -3.91 37.14 7.48
C THR A 733 -4.84 38.34 7.59
N VAL A 734 -6.13 38.08 7.76
CA VAL A 734 -7.16 39.11 7.97
C VAL A 734 -7.30 39.38 9.47
N ASN A 735 -6.72 40.48 9.93
CA ASN A 735 -6.84 40.90 11.32
C ASN A 735 -8.06 41.79 11.48
N ILE A 736 -9.05 41.35 12.28
CA ILE A 736 -10.26 42.12 12.56
C ILE A 736 -9.98 43.09 13.71
N ASP A 737 -10.27 44.38 13.50
CA ASP A 737 -10.23 45.38 14.57
C ASP A 737 -11.45 45.21 15.49
N ARG A 738 -11.22 44.53 16.61
CA ARG A 738 -12.28 44.22 17.59
C ARG A 738 -12.90 45.47 18.22
N ARG A 739 -12.15 46.58 18.32
CA ARG A 739 -12.68 47.82 18.92
C ARG A 739 -13.69 48.45 17.96
N GLN A 740 -13.29 48.65 16.71
CA GLN A 740 -14.18 49.22 15.68
C GLN A 740 -15.39 48.31 15.41
N ALA A 741 -15.19 46.99 15.38
CA ALA A 741 -16.30 46.04 15.23
C ALA A 741 -17.33 46.19 16.36
N ARG A 742 -16.87 46.24 17.62
CA ARG A 742 -17.75 46.39 18.79
C ARG A 742 -18.49 47.72 18.81
N ASP A 743 -17.83 48.82 18.46
CA ASP A 743 -18.46 50.15 18.39
C ASP A 743 -19.59 50.20 17.35
N LEU A 744 -19.57 49.30 16.38
CA LEU A 744 -20.58 49.13 15.33
C LEU A 744 -21.58 48.00 15.62
N GLY A 745 -21.48 47.36 16.79
CA GLY A 745 -22.35 46.26 17.21
C GLY A 745 -22.06 44.93 16.52
N LEU A 746 -20.85 44.73 15.99
CA LEU A 746 -20.44 43.51 15.30
C LEU A 746 -19.49 42.66 16.13
N SER A 747 -19.73 41.36 16.08
CA SER A 747 -18.78 40.35 16.57
C SER A 747 -17.73 40.03 15.50
N SER A 748 -16.56 39.57 15.94
CA SER A 748 -15.53 39.07 15.02
C SER A 748 -16.00 37.84 14.23
N ARG A 749 -16.90 37.02 14.81
CA ARG A 749 -17.45 35.83 14.16
C ARG A 749 -18.33 36.21 12.97
N GLU A 750 -19.21 37.20 13.11
CA GLU A 750 -20.05 37.68 11.99
C GLU A 750 -19.21 38.21 10.81
N ILE A 751 -18.13 38.96 11.10
CA ILE A 751 -17.23 39.47 10.06
C ILE A 751 -16.48 38.32 9.36
N ALA A 752 -16.04 37.32 10.13
CA ALA A 752 -15.38 36.14 9.60
C ALA A 752 -16.33 35.28 8.73
N ASP A 753 -17.54 35.01 9.20
CA ASP A 753 -18.58 34.26 8.48
C ASP A 753 -18.96 34.96 7.17
N PHE A 754 -19.05 36.29 7.18
CA PHE A 754 -19.28 37.08 5.97
C PHE A 754 -18.15 36.91 4.95
N LEU A 755 -16.89 37.03 5.39
CA LEU A 755 -15.73 36.85 4.52
C LEU A 755 -15.65 35.42 3.96
N GLN A 756 -15.92 34.42 4.79
CA GLN A 756 -15.96 33.02 4.39
C GLN A 756 -17.03 32.80 3.31
N THR A 757 -18.25 33.26 3.57
CA THR A 757 -19.39 33.09 2.64
C THR A 757 -19.17 33.89 1.36
N ALA A 758 -18.59 35.08 1.45
CA ALA A 758 -18.27 35.88 0.27
C ALA A 758 -17.29 35.15 -0.66
N ASN A 759 -16.20 34.63 -0.10
CA ASN A 759 -15.09 34.06 -0.88
C ASN A 759 -15.26 32.55 -1.20
N LEU A 760 -15.36 31.72 -0.17
CA LEU A 760 -15.46 30.26 -0.30
C LEU A 760 -16.89 29.80 -0.63
N GLY A 761 -17.87 30.59 -0.19
CA GLY A 761 -19.28 30.19 -0.23
C GLY A 761 -19.70 29.37 0.97
N LYS A 762 -20.99 29.37 1.25
CA LYS A 762 -21.62 28.60 2.32
C LYS A 762 -22.72 27.72 1.74
N VAL A 763 -22.73 26.45 2.11
CA VAL A 763 -23.82 25.54 1.73
C VAL A 763 -25.07 25.96 2.48
N ALA A 764 -26.07 26.45 1.75
CA ALA A 764 -27.32 26.89 2.35
C ALA A 764 -28.23 25.69 2.64
N THR A 765 -28.45 24.84 1.64
CA THR A 765 -29.28 23.64 1.73
C THR A 765 -28.89 22.66 0.62
N GLN A 766 -29.63 21.57 0.45
CA GLN A 766 -29.34 20.54 -0.57
C GLN A 766 -30.51 20.33 -1.52
N TYR A 767 -30.23 20.34 -2.82
CA TYR A 767 -31.17 19.97 -3.87
C TYR A 767 -31.23 18.46 -4.04
N SER A 768 -32.42 17.88 -4.01
CA SER A 768 -32.61 16.44 -4.21
C SER A 768 -33.11 16.16 -5.62
N ASP A 769 -32.43 15.29 -6.35
CA ASP A 769 -32.90 14.77 -7.63
C ASP A 769 -33.51 13.36 -7.51
N GLY A 770 -34.00 13.02 -6.30
CA GLY A 770 -34.60 11.74 -5.95
C GLY A 770 -33.65 10.82 -5.18
N GLU A 771 -32.58 10.36 -5.83
CA GLU A 771 -31.62 9.43 -5.21
C GLU A 771 -30.44 10.13 -4.52
N TYR A 772 -30.02 11.31 -5.00
CA TYR A 772 -28.86 12.02 -4.49
C TYR A 772 -29.22 13.43 -4.05
N GLN A 773 -28.44 13.94 -3.10
CA GLN A 773 -28.48 15.31 -2.64
C GLN A 773 -27.25 16.04 -3.16
N HIS A 774 -27.47 17.20 -3.77
CA HIS A 774 -26.45 18.09 -4.29
C HIS A 774 -26.44 19.37 -3.48
N ASP A 775 -25.27 19.82 -3.07
CA ASP A 775 -25.17 21.04 -2.27
C ASP A 775 -25.58 22.27 -3.08
N ILE A 776 -26.34 23.18 -2.46
CA ILE A 776 -26.61 24.53 -2.96
C ILE A 776 -25.64 25.47 -2.27
N LEU A 777 -24.59 25.86 -2.99
CA LEU A 777 -23.52 26.75 -2.52
C LEU A 777 -23.89 28.20 -2.84
N VAL A 778 -23.98 29.04 -1.81
CA VAL A 778 -24.21 30.48 -1.94
C VAL A 778 -22.89 31.20 -1.77
N ARG A 779 -22.49 32.02 -2.75
CA ARG A 779 -21.25 32.82 -2.71
C ARG A 779 -21.41 34.12 -3.49
N LEU A 780 -20.51 35.08 -3.31
CA LEU A 780 -20.48 36.24 -4.19
C LEU A 780 -19.93 35.85 -5.57
N LYS A 781 -20.40 36.55 -6.60
CA LYS A 781 -19.85 36.40 -7.95
C LYS A 781 -18.35 36.68 -7.93
N GLN A 782 -17.57 35.75 -8.49
CA GLN A 782 -16.10 35.72 -8.39
C GLN A 782 -15.41 36.96 -8.99
N ASP A 783 -16.09 37.71 -9.86
CA ASP A 783 -15.56 38.93 -10.45
C ASP A 783 -15.35 40.07 -9.44
N LYS A 784 -16.03 40.02 -8.29
CA LYS A 784 -15.91 40.99 -7.19
C LYS A 784 -14.88 40.57 -6.12
N ILE A 785 -14.23 39.42 -6.26
CA ILE A 785 -13.23 38.89 -5.30
C ILE A 785 -11.91 38.55 -6.03
N LYS A 786 -11.63 39.24 -7.14
CA LYS A 786 -10.41 39.01 -7.94
C LYS A 786 -9.12 39.41 -7.24
N ASP A 787 -9.19 40.38 -6.34
CA ASP A 787 -8.03 40.89 -5.61
C ASP A 787 -8.40 41.32 -4.18
N LEU A 788 -7.37 41.59 -3.38
CA LEU A 788 -7.50 41.98 -1.98
C LEU A 788 -8.19 43.32 -1.79
N ASP A 789 -8.05 44.24 -2.75
CA ASP A 789 -8.65 45.57 -2.63
C ASP A 789 -10.16 45.50 -2.90
N ALA A 790 -10.60 44.57 -3.73
CA ALA A 790 -12.00 44.21 -3.90
C ALA A 790 -12.59 43.67 -2.58
N ILE A 791 -11.89 42.76 -1.89
CA ILE A 791 -12.30 42.23 -0.57
C ILE A 791 -12.42 43.36 0.47
N LYS A 792 -11.43 44.26 0.56
CA LYS A 792 -11.48 45.40 1.48
C LYS A 792 -12.65 46.35 1.18
N ASN A 793 -13.07 46.45 -0.07
CA ASN A 793 -14.17 47.32 -0.50
C ASN A 793 -15.56 46.70 -0.35
N LEU A 794 -15.65 45.42 0.03
CA LEU A 794 -16.93 44.81 0.41
C LEU A 794 -17.54 45.57 1.59
N THR A 795 -18.86 45.62 1.61
CA THR A 795 -19.68 46.41 2.53
C THR A 795 -20.57 45.45 3.28
N TYR A 796 -20.44 45.47 4.60
CA TYR A 796 -21.28 44.74 5.52
C TYR A 796 -22.45 45.64 5.96
N PHE A 797 -23.62 45.02 6.11
CA PHE A 797 -24.84 45.71 6.51
C PHE A 797 -25.14 45.45 7.98
N VAL A 798 -25.29 46.51 8.78
CA VAL A 798 -25.66 46.44 10.20
C VAL A 798 -26.71 47.48 10.51
N ASN A 799 -27.87 47.10 11.02
CA ASN A 799 -28.91 48.03 11.46
C ASN A 799 -29.25 49.11 10.42
N GLY A 800 -29.27 48.74 9.13
CA GLY A 800 -29.54 49.66 8.00
C GLY A 800 -28.36 50.55 7.59
N LYS A 801 -27.19 50.46 8.24
CA LYS A 801 -25.96 51.19 7.86
C LYS A 801 -25.03 50.32 7.02
N LYS A 802 -24.41 50.95 6.02
CA LYS A 802 -23.42 50.36 5.11
C LYS A 802 -22.01 50.62 5.63
N ILE A 803 -21.26 49.57 5.95
CA ILE A 803 -19.92 49.68 6.51
C ILE A 803 -18.93 48.96 5.63
N LYS A 804 -17.91 49.66 5.11
CA LYS A 804 -16.86 49.03 4.31
C LYS A 804 -15.92 48.21 5.19
N LEU A 805 -15.58 47.00 4.75
CA LEU A 805 -14.68 46.10 5.45
C LEU A 805 -13.31 46.72 5.70
N LYS A 806 -12.81 47.59 4.81
CA LYS A 806 -11.52 48.29 5.00
C LYS A 806 -11.39 49.03 6.34
N ASN A 807 -12.53 49.41 6.96
CA ASN A 807 -12.53 50.06 8.26
C ASN A 807 -12.46 49.02 9.41
N LEU A 808 -12.87 47.79 9.15
CA LEU A 808 -12.98 46.71 10.14
C LEU A 808 -11.82 45.70 10.07
N ILE A 809 -11.12 45.59 8.94
CA ILE A 809 -10.10 44.57 8.72
C ILE A 809 -8.77 45.16 8.23
N HIS A 810 -7.69 44.58 8.73
CA HIS A 810 -6.32 44.81 8.26
C HIS A 810 -5.75 43.51 7.70
N ILE A 811 -5.54 43.49 6.38
CA ILE A 811 -4.95 42.35 5.69
C ILE A 811 -3.44 42.51 5.67
N LYS A 812 -2.71 41.57 6.27
CA LYS A 812 -1.24 41.51 6.22
C LYS A 812 -0.80 40.29 5.40
N LYS A 813 0.27 40.47 4.62
CA LYS A 813 0.93 39.36 3.93
C LYS A 813 1.87 38.69 4.92
N ASP A 814 1.73 37.39 5.12
CA ASP A 814 2.56 36.59 6.02
C ASP A 814 3.14 35.37 5.29
N ARG A 815 4.14 34.72 5.89
CA ARG A 815 4.74 33.46 5.43
C ARG A 815 4.89 32.51 6.61
N GLY A 816 4.04 31.47 6.66
CA GLY A 816 4.10 30.39 7.66
C GLY A 816 4.67 29.09 7.08
N PRO A 817 5.27 28.19 7.88
CA PRO A 817 5.65 26.85 7.42
C PRO A 817 4.42 26.08 6.98
N ILE A 818 4.50 25.29 5.91
CA ILE A 818 3.35 24.50 5.40
C ILE A 818 3.07 23.28 6.27
N THR A 819 4.13 22.74 6.87
CA THR A 819 4.08 21.56 7.72
C THR A 819 5.00 21.70 8.91
N ILE A 820 4.53 21.24 10.06
CA ILE A 820 5.31 21.07 11.28
C ILE A 820 5.28 19.60 11.63
N GLU A 821 6.43 18.96 11.47
CA GLU A 821 6.63 17.56 11.82
C GLU A 821 7.19 17.47 13.24
N ARG A 822 6.67 16.52 14.01
CA ARG A 822 7.14 16.22 15.35
C ARG A 822 7.33 14.71 15.48
N LEU A 823 8.28 14.32 16.31
CA LEU A 823 8.56 12.94 16.62
C LEU A 823 8.88 12.83 18.11
N ASN A 824 8.18 11.96 18.82
CA ASN A 824 8.20 11.82 20.28
C ASN A 824 8.07 13.17 21.00
N GLN A 825 7.07 13.97 20.60
CA GLN A 825 6.75 15.30 21.17
C GLN A 825 7.82 16.39 20.93
N GLU A 826 8.80 16.15 20.07
CA GLU A 826 9.79 17.15 19.67
C GLU A 826 9.67 17.50 18.19
N ARG A 827 9.86 18.78 17.85
CA ARG A 827 9.91 19.23 16.45
C ARG A 827 11.10 18.61 15.74
N VAL A 828 10.88 18.12 14.52
CA VAL A 828 11.90 17.49 13.69
C VAL A 828 11.89 18.08 12.27
N ILE A 829 13.06 18.19 11.67
CA ILE A 829 13.25 18.49 10.26
C ILE A 829 14.00 17.30 9.64
N TYR A 830 13.39 16.64 8.66
CA TYR A 830 14.03 15.53 7.98
C TYR A 830 14.88 16.02 6.81
N ILE A 831 16.11 15.50 6.69
CA ILE A 831 16.97 15.69 5.52
C ILE A 831 17.11 14.35 4.82
N ASN A 832 16.36 14.16 3.73
CA ASN A 832 16.21 12.88 3.07
C ASN A 832 16.97 12.83 1.74
N GLY A 833 17.55 11.68 1.40
CA GLY A 833 18.28 11.50 0.14
C GLY A 833 18.38 10.04 -0.30
N GLY A 834 18.74 9.85 -1.57
CA GLY A 834 19.09 8.57 -2.15
C GLY A 834 20.59 8.30 -2.11
N ILE A 835 20.97 7.02 -2.20
CA ILE A 835 22.35 6.57 -2.37
C ILE A 835 22.46 5.91 -3.74
N ALA A 836 23.35 6.41 -4.59
CA ALA A 836 23.65 5.87 -5.90
C ALA A 836 25.01 5.17 -5.90
N GLU A 837 25.03 3.91 -6.35
CA GLU A 837 26.24 3.17 -6.76
C GLU A 837 27.36 3.06 -5.71
N ARG A 838 27.04 3.27 -4.43
CA ARG A 838 27.95 3.06 -3.29
C ARG A 838 27.25 2.30 -2.17
N ASP A 839 28.07 1.62 -1.36
CA ASP A 839 27.64 0.96 -0.15
C ASP A 839 27.06 1.97 0.86
N SER A 840 25.94 1.59 1.50
CA SER A 840 25.23 2.50 2.41
C SER A 840 26.03 2.79 3.69
N GLN A 841 26.77 1.81 4.24
CA GLN A 841 27.57 2.04 5.45
C GLN A 841 28.75 2.97 5.19
N ALA A 842 29.42 2.83 4.05
CA ALA A 842 30.47 3.74 3.62
C ALA A 842 29.94 5.19 3.49
N VAL A 843 28.77 5.38 2.87
CA VAL A 843 28.15 6.70 2.73
C VAL A 843 27.74 7.28 4.09
N LEU A 844 27.26 6.46 5.03
CA LEU A 844 26.94 6.93 6.39
C LEU A 844 28.17 7.48 7.11
N LYS A 845 29.31 6.79 6.98
CA LYS A 845 30.56 7.24 7.59
C LYS A 845 30.97 8.62 7.04
N ASP A 846 30.95 8.77 5.71
CA ASP A 846 31.26 10.04 5.03
C ASP A 846 30.29 11.16 5.48
N ILE A 847 28.99 10.84 5.64
CA ILE A 847 27.98 11.79 6.14
C ILE A 847 28.28 12.21 7.59
N LYS A 848 28.60 11.26 8.48
CA LYS A 848 28.91 11.55 9.89
C LYS A 848 30.13 12.46 10.00
N GLU A 849 31.18 12.19 9.23
CA GLU A 849 32.37 13.05 9.17
C GLU A 849 32.01 14.46 8.66
N ALA A 850 31.26 14.57 7.56
CA ALA A 850 30.84 15.86 7.00
C ALA A 850 29.98 16.68 7.97
N VAL A 851 29.02 16.05 8.66
CA VAL A 851 28.13 16.70 9.63
C VAL A 851 28.88 17.10 10.90
N SER A 852 29.84 16.30 11.36
CA SER A 852 30.64 16.61 12.56
C SER A 852 31.46 17.90 12.44
N SER A 853 31.76 18.32 11.21
CA SER A 853 32.48 19.58 10.94
C SER A 853 31.60 20.83 11.03
N ILE A 854 30.29 20.69 11.24
CA ILE A 854 29.34 21.79 11.37
C ILE A 854 29.16 22.12 12.85
N ASP A 855 29.36 23.38 13.21
CA ASP A 855 29.09 23.86 14.57
C ASP A 855 27.57 23.83 14.84
N MET A 856 27.16 22.99 15.78
CA MET A 856 25.76 22.74 16.13
C MET A 856 25.42 23.50 17.42
N PRO A 857 24.39 24.37 17.44
CA PRO A 857 23.97 25.03 18.67
C PRO A 857 23.49 24.02 19.72
N GLU A 858 23.62 24.33 21.02
CA GLU A 858 23.28 23.41 22.12
C GLU A 858 21.85 22.86 22.07
N ASP A 859 20.89 23.63 21.54
CA ASP A 859 19.47 23.22 21.42
C ASP A 859 19.19 22.30 20.22
N TYR A 860 20.21 21.88 19.47
CA TYR A 860 20.08 21.07 18.26
C TYR A 860 20.94 19.82 18.29
N TYR A 861 20.35 18.71 17.87
CA TYR A 861 21.07 17.47 17.65
C TYR A 861 20.54 16.75 16.41
N ILE A 862 21.37 15.88 15.83
CA ILE A 862 21.03 15.09 14.64
C ILE A 862 21.01 13.62 15.00
N ARG A 863 19.91 12.96 14.64
CA ARG A 863 19.84 11.50 14.63
C ARG A 863 19.89 11.00 13.19
N TYR A 864 20.59 9.89 12.97
CA TYR A 864 20.71 9.25 11.67
C TYR A 864 19.65 8.14 11.61
N GLY A 865 18.68 8.26 10.71
CA GLY A 865 17.61 7.29 10.47
C GLY A 865 17.58 6.79 9.02
N GLY A 866 16.55 6.01 8.67
CA GLY A 866 16.43 5.35 7.36
C GLY A 866 16.98 3.92 7.39
N VAL A 867 17.76 3.53 6.38
CA VAL A 867 18.40 2.18 6.31
C VAL A 867 19.47 1.98 7.39
N PHE A 868 19.70 2.98 8.24
CA PHE A 868 20.71 3.00 9.30
C PHE A 868 20.11 2.83 10.70
N GLU A 869 18.79 2.78 10.82
CA GLU A 869 18.07 2.62 12.11
C GLU A 869 17.79 1.15 12.46
N GLU A 870 17.82 0.25 11.47
CA GLU A 870 17.82 -1.22 11.61
C GLU A 870 19.25 -1.77 11.46
#